data_AF-A0A7V0JVD4-F1
#
_entry.id   AF-A0A7V0JVD4-F1
#
_cell.length_a   1.000
_cell.length_b   1.000
_cell.length_c   1.000
_cell.angle_alpha   90.00
_cell.angle_beta   90.00
_cell.angle_gamma   90.00
#
_symmetry.space_group_name_H-M   'P 1'
#
loop_
_entity.id
_entity.type
_entity.pdbx_description
1 polymer ?
#
loop_
_entity_poly.entity_id
_entity_poly.type
_entity_poly.pdbx_seq_one_letter_code
_entity_poly.pdbx_strand_id
1 'polypeptide(L)'
;MGSPGDRHRHPLLRRCGGERGGAAHPASTSRRTEVRPGAAGGAGPGPGTPGTGPHRGRAPPGSPGRKEGRTLRGNHILVNVQRGPSGVRKRVAIVEEGRLVEIYFECPERPRIVGNIYKGKVETVLAGLGAAFVNVGEKQSLFLSQHEINDAILISKGFEPWKGTPPIQKVLKPGQTLIIQVRREGIGTKNPQGTTKISLPGRYWVFLPKEDRVAISRRITDPNEAKRLRQIAHELKAPGEGLIARTAAAGVPKEDLERDFKFLLGTWKGIEDMAAKAPAPSLLYRNPDLVKSIVRDRFTEEVQSLIVDDEGEYREILNYLHYLHLDRLKPRVKLYRGNMPLFVRYDIERQFREALQRRVPLKGGGFITIDETEALTAIDVNTGKDIRHKNQEAAILNTNLEAAVEIPRQLRLRKLSGIIIVDFVDMASKADERKVIERLKQELRKDRVPADFIDDETGPGGDHPQAGGGVPLGDVGVPGGRGLVPEVERLLLGCHLSIAKGFTGVIAEARRLGINAVQIFSHSARSWKLRTLDPGEVGRFREQRVHAGVEYMVVHTSYLLNLASPDDELWERSLSSLREEIRRAGELGIRDVVTHLGSHKGAGPEVGIGRVAEALRRLQDSPEWHHYPEVRLLLEITAGSGDTVGTDFWELGEIIQLAGKHPRFGICLDTCHAFAAGYPIHTPGGLRETLQELEREIGLERLWLVHLNDSAYPFASRRDRHAHIGRGHMGLPAFRRIVNHRLLRDLPFILETPKGELAGRDADVVNLELVRSLRKD
;
A
#
# COMPACT_ATOMS: atom_id res chain seq x y z
N MET A 1 22.42 -21.02 -43.45
CA MET A 1 23.27 -22.13 -42.98
C MET A 1 24.70 -21.63 -42.90
N GLY A 2 25.53 -22.16 -42.00
CA GLY A 2 27.00 -22.00 -42.03
C GLY A 2 27.58 -20.72 -41.42
N SER A 3 27.83 -20.76 -40.11
CA SER A 3 29.10 -20.23 -39.54
C SER A 3 30.11 -21.40 -39.55
N PRO A 4 31.43 -21.18 -39.66
CA PRO A 4 32.29 -20.71 -38.56
C PRO A 4 33.25 -19.58 -39.00
N GLY A 5 34.18 -19.04 -38.19
CA GLY A 5 34.51 -19.27 -36.78
C GLY A 5 36.04 -19.17 -36.54
N ASP A 6 36.41 -18.69 -35.35
CA ASP A 6 37.77 -18.59 -34.77
C ASP A 6 38.93 -17.88 -35.49
N ARG A 7 39.57 -16.97 -34.73
CA ARG A 7 41.02 -16.72 -34.79
C ARG A 7 41.53 -16.37 -33.39
N HIS A 8 42.43 -17.18 -32.84
CA HIS A 8 43.87 -16.87 -32.74
C HIS A 8 44.60 -17.85 -31.81
N ARG A 9 45.80 -18.27 -32.21
CA ARG A 9 46.78 -18.92 -31.32
C ARG A 9 47.97 -17.97 -31.08
N HIS A 10 48.52 -18.07 -29.87
CA HIS A 10 49.91 -17.83 -29.44
C HIS A 10 50.97 -18.27 -30.49
N PRO A 11 52.28 -17.87 -30.43
CA PRO A 11 53.12 -18.04 -29.21
C PRO A 11 54.43 -17.20 -29.01
N LEU A 12 55.15 -17.54 -27.90
CA LEU A 12 56.59 -17.31 -27.56
C LEU A 12 57.02 -15.90 -27.08
N LEU A 13 58.07 -15.66 -26.24
CA LEU A 13 58.93 -16.38 -25.24
C LEU A 13 59.74 -15.26 -24.44
N ARG A 14 60.77 -15.41 -23.57
CA ARG A 14 61.68 -16.47 -23.05
C ARG A 14 62.39 -16.04 -21.72
N ARG A 15 62.50 -16.92 -20.70
CA ARG A 15 63.60 -17.04 -19.67
C ARG A 15 63.89 -15.84 -18.71
N CYS A 16 64.58 -15.95 -17.56
CA CYS A 16 65.20 -17.02 -16.70
C CYS A 16 64.87 -16.65 -15.20
N GLY A 17 65.06 -17.43 -14.12
CA GLY A 17 65.61 -18.77 -13.82
C GLY A 17 65.87 -18.91 -12.28
N GLY A 18 66.05 -20.14 -11.75
CA GLY A 18 66.76 -20.52 -10.48
C GLY A 18 66.20 -20.07 -9.11
N GLU A 19 66.33 -20.78 -7.97
CA GLU A 19 66.83 -22.14 -7.64
C GLU A 19 66.32 -22.58 -6.23
N ARG A 20 66.08 -23.90 -5.99
CA ARG A 20 66.04 -24.66 -4.68
C ARG A 20 65.06 -24.18 -3.57
N GLY A 21 64.46 -25.00 -2.68
CA GLY A 21 64.30 -26.45 -2.46
C GLY A 21 63.19 -26.63 -1.38
N GLY A 22 62.36 -27.68 -1.33
CA GLY A 22 62.65 -29.03 -0.78
C GLY A 22 62.54 -29.07 0.77
N ALA A 23 61.78 -29.95 1.45
CA ALA A 23 60.83 -30.97 0.98
C ALA A 23 59.89 -31.51 2.11
N ALA A 24 58.80 -32.19 1.68
CA ALA A 24 58.14 -33.37 2.29
C ALA A 24 57.25 -33.30 3.56
N HIS A 25 56.02 -33.80 3.36
CA HIS A 25 55.05 -34.40 4.30
C HIS A 25 55.42 -35.91 4.58
N PRO A 26 54.79 -36.72 5.49
CA PRO A 26 53.32 -36.83 5.63
C PRO A 26 52.64 -37.34 6.94
N ALA A 27 51.33 -37.08 7.00
CA ALA A 27 50.20 -37.96 7.39
C ALA A 27 50.12 -38.77 8.72
N SER A 28 49.12 -38.37 9.53
CA SER A 28 47.93 -39.19 9.93
C SER A 28 47.83 -39.91 11.29
N THR A 29 46.57 -40.29 11.60
CA THR A 29 46.03 -41.09 12.71
C THR A 29 45.73 -40.38 14.05
N SER A 30 44.92 -41.04 14.89
CA SER A 30 44.10 -40.43 15.95
C SER A 30 43.82 -41.40 17.10
N ARG A 31 43.35 -40.87 18.25
CA ARG A 31 42.47 -41.57 19.23
C ARG A 31 41.90 -40.63 20.31
N ARG A 32 40.88 -41.11 21.02
CA ARG A 32 40.22 -40.50 22.21
C ARG A 32 40.54 -41.33 23.46
N THR A 33 40.57 -40.70 24.65
CA THR A 33 40.16 -41.15 26.03
C THR A 33 40.92 -40.33 27.11
N GLU A 34 40.59 -40.23 28.40
CA GLU A 34 39.31 -40.17 29.15
C GLU A 34 39.51 -39.61 30.60
N VAL A 35 38.44 -39.07 31.21
CA VAL A 35 38.04 -39.15 32.66
C VAL A 35 39.04 -38.85 33.84
N ARG A 36 38.85 -37.68 34.50
CA ARG A 36 38.80 -37.38 35.98
C ARG A 36 39.99 -37.83 36.91
N PRO A 37 39.98 -37.71 38.28
CA PRO A 37 39.11 -36.99 39.25
C PRO A 37 39.78 -36.12 40.38
N GLY A 38 39.09 -35.07 40.85
CA GLY A 38 38.60 -34.90 42.24
C GLY A 38 39.49 -34.54 43.48
N ALA A 39 38.77 -34.12 44.55
CA ALA A 39 39.14 -34.00 45.99
C ALA A 39 39.96 -32.78 46.51
N ALA A 40 39.86 -32.33 47.78
CA ALA A 40 38.78 -32.35 48.80
C ALA A 40 39.16 -31.52 50.08
N GLY A 41 38.16 -31.17 50.93
CA GLY A 41 38.35 -30.77 52.36
C GLY A 41 38.24 -29.25 52.66
N GLY A 42 37.60 -28.80 53.75
CA GLY A 42 36.86 -29.50 54.82
C GLY A 42 35.95 -28.59 55.68
N ALA A 43 35.13 -29.18 56.57
CA ALA A 43 34.24 -28.49 57.54
C ALA A 43 34.93 -28.35 58.93
N GLY A 44 34.42 -27.75 60.02
CA GLY A 44 33.09 -27.31 60.52
C GLY A 44 33.30 -26.90 62.01
N PRO A 45 32.34 -26.94 62.98
CA PRO A 45 30.88 -27.20 62.95
C PRO A 45 30.04 -26.05 63.61
N GLY A 46 28.74 -26.29 63.92
CA GLY A 46 27.81 -25.36 64.62
C GLY A 46 27.61 -25.69 66.12
N PRO A 47 26.40 -25.55 66.75
CA PRO A 47 25.07 -25.16 66.21
C PRO A 47 24.26 -24.15 67.09
N GLY A 48 23.01 -23.83 66.70
CA GLY A 48 22.02 -23.10 67.53
C GLY A 48 20.64 -22.97 66.85
N THR A 49 19.53 -22.92 67.62
CA THR A 49 18.14 -22.93 67.11
C THR A 49 17.32 -21.70 67.62
N PRO A 50 15.98 -21.60 67.48
CA PRO A 50 15.36 -20.71 66.50
C PRO A 50 14.59 -19.50 67.09
N GLY A 51 14.35 -18.47 66.27
CA GLY A 51 13.58 -17.28 66.65
C GLY A 51 12.71 -16.72 65.50
N THR A 52 11.52 -16.25 65.83
CA THR A 52 10.47 -15.83 64.88
C THR A 52 10.55 -14.35 64.47
N GLY A 53 10.36 -14.04 63.18
CA GLY A 53 10.20 -12.68 62.66
C GLY A 53 9.53 -12.67 61.27
N PRO A 54 8.69 -11.67 60.93
CA PRO A 54 7.73 -11.80 59.81
C PRO A 54 8.32 -11.54 58.41
N HIS A 55 7.79 -12.25 57.42
CA HIS A 55 8.13 -12.07 56.00
C HIS A 55 7.74 -10.67 55.48
N ARG A 56 8.73 -9.87 55.08
CA ARG A 56 8.56 -8.91 53.98
C ARG A 56 8.98 -9.59 52.68
N GLY A 57 8.00 -9.94 51.83
CA GLY A 57 8.26 -10.56 50.54
C GLY A 57 9.09 -9.63 49.63
N ARG A 58 10.25 -10.11 49.16
CA ARG A 58 10.95 -9.47 48.04
C ARG A 58 10.12 -9.69 46.77
N ALA A 59 9.81 -8.61 46.07
CA ALA A 59 9.33 -8.69 44.69
C ALA A 59 10.42 -9.32 43.79
N PRO A 60 10.06 -10.04 42.71
CA PRO A 60 11.02 -10.53 41.74
C PRO A 60 11.73 -9.34 41.05
N PRO A 61 12.98 -9.52 40.55
CA PRO A 61 13.72 -8.46 39.87
C PRO A 61 12.94 -8.00 38.63
N GLY A 62 12.77 -6.68 38.50
CA GLY A 62 11.94 -6.08 37.46
C GLY A 62 12.47 -6.33 36.04
N SER A 63 11.55 -6.56 35.12
CA SER A 63 11.84 -6.68 33.68
C SER A 63 12.67 -5.49 33.18
N PRO A 64 13.64 -5.71 32.26
CA PRO A 64 14.41 -4.60 31.68
C PRO A 64 13.45 -3.63 30.99
N GLY A 65 13.42 -2.39 31.47
CA GLY A 65 12.38 -1.43 31.12
C GLY A 65 12.31 -1.16 29.62
N ARG A 66 11.10 -1.19 29.06
CA ARG A 66 10.82 -0.61 27.74
C ARG A 66 11.30 0.83 27.73
N LYS A 67 12.30 1.15 26.90
CA LYS A 67 12.68 2.54 26.64
C LYS A 67 11.57 3.20 25.83
N GLU A 68 10.67 3.89 26.53
CA GLU A 68 9.57 4.62 25.90
C GLU A 68 10.11 5.61 24.85
N GLY A 69 9.39 5.71 23.72
CA GLY A 69 9.65 6.75 22.74
C GLY A 69 9.48 8.12 23.40
N ARG A 70 10.41 9.05 23.17
CA ARG A 70 10.24 10.41 23.69
C ARG A 70 9.18 11.09 22.84
N THR A 71 7.97 11.26 23.37
CA THR A 71 6.97 12.12 22.74
C THR A 71 7.52 13.54 22.62
N LEU A 72 7.41 14.09 21.42
CA LEU A 72 7.65 15.51 21.17
C LEU A 72 6.47 16.32 21.75
N ARG A 73 6.71 17.57 22.13
CA ARG A 73 5.68 18.53 22.55
C ARG A 73 5.74 19.73 21.63
N GLY A 74 4.60 20.25 21.19
CA GLY A 74 4.52 21.22 20.11
C GLY A 74 4.49 20.61 18.71
N ASN A 75 4.66 21.48 17.72
CA ASN A 75 4.50 21.17 16.30
C ASN A 75 5.86 20.89 15.64
N HIS A 76 5.98 19.75 14.96
CA HIS A 76 7.21 19.32 14.29
C HIS A 76 6.94 18.70 12.92
N ILE A 77 7.92 18.82 12.02
CA ILE A 77 7.96 18.10 10.75
C ILE A 77 9.12 17.11 10.82
N LEU A 78 8.88 15.84 10.51
CA LEU A 78 9.88 14.77 10.54
C LEU A 78 10.06 14.22 9.12
N VAL A 79 11.28 14.30 8.60
CA VAL A 79 11.65 13.82 7.26
C VAL A 79 12.54 12.59 7.41
N ASN A 80 12.02 11.42 7.03
CA ASN A 80 12.75 10.17 6.97
C ASN A 80 13.10 9.85 5.51
N VAL A 81 14.38 9.61 5.23
CA VAL A 81 14.88 9.25 3.90
C VAL A 81 15.39 7.82 3.92
N GLN A 82 14.74 6.94 3.16
CA GLN A 82 15.15 5.55 2.98
C GLN A 82 15.85 5.40 1.62
N ARG A 83 17.14 5.05 1.66
CA ARG A 83 17.95 4.73 0.47
C ARG A 83 17.95 3.22 0.27
N GLY A 84 17.44 2.72 -0.86
CA GLY A 84 17.38 1.29 -1.18
C GLY A 84 17.63 1.00 -2.67
N PRO A 85 17.65 -0.27 -3.07
CA PRO A 85 17.97 -0.65 -4.46
C PRO A 85 17.01 -0.09 -5.51
N SER A 86 15.73 0.17 -5.17
CA SER A 86 14.75 0.80 -6.07
C SER A 86 14.77 2.33 -6.05
N GLY A 87 15.75 2.94 -5.37
CA GLY A 87 15.96 4.39 -5.31
C GLY A 87 15.78 4.98 -3.91
N VAL A 88 15.54 6.30 -3.88
CA VAL A 88 15.38 7.06 -2.63
C VAL A 88 13.89 7.29 -2.36
N ARG A 89 13.38 6.73 -1.26
CA ARG A 89 12.00 6.92 -0.78
C ARG A 89 12.01 7.94 0.36
N LYS A 90 11.38 9.10 0.15
CA LYS A 90 11.21 10.12 1.19
C LYS A 90 9.85 9.94 1.88
N ARG A 91 9.82 10.00 3.21
CA ARG A 91 8.60 10.01 4.03
C ARG A 91 8.58 11.25 4.89
N VAL A 92 7.49 12.00 4.87
CA VAL A 92 7.33 13.25 5.63
C VAL A 92 6.13 13.14 6.55
N ALA A 93 6.37 13.17 7.85
CA ALA A 93 5.36 13.13 8.91
C ALA A 93 5.20 14.51 9.54
N ILE A 94 3.95 14.96 9.73
CA ILE A 94 3.61 16.17 10.50
C ILE A 94 3.08 15.73 11.85
N VAL A 95 3.62 16.32 12.90
CA VAL A 95 3.34 15.99 14.30
C VAL A 95 2.81 17.24 15.00
N GLU A 96 1.61 17.15 15.58
CA GLU A 96 0.98 18.20 16.40
C GLU A 96 0.82 17.65 17.83
N GLU A 97 1.42 18.32 18.82
CA GLU A 97 1.48 17.90 20.23
C GLU A 97 1.82 16.42 20.46
N GLY A 98 2.87 15.95 19.76
CA GLY A 98 3.36 14.57 19.86
C GLY A 98 2.49 13.52 19.16
N ARG A 99 1.36 13.91 18.56
CA ARG A 99 0.51 13.03 17.75
C ARG A 99 0.83 13.19 16.27
N LEU A 100 0.96 12.08 15.56
CA LEU A 100 1.00 12.08 14.10
C LEU A 100 -0.37 12.54 13.56
N VAL A 101 -0.38 13.56 12.69
CA VAL A 101 -1.62 14.13 12.13
C VAL A 101 -1.71 14.03 10.61
N GLU A 102 -0.58 14.03 9.91
CA GLU A 102 -0.51 13.86 8.46
C GLU A 102 0.78 13.12 8.10
N ILE A 103 0.72 12.29 7.05
CA ILE A 103 1.89 11.60 6.53
C ILE A 103 1.87 11.55 4.99
N TYR A 104 3.05 11.79 4.42
CA TYR A 104 3.29 11.86 2.99
C TYR A 104 4.43 10.93 2.59
N PHE A 105 4.33 10.39 1.38
CA PHE A 105 5.26 9.41 0.81
C PHE A 105 5.66 9.86 -0.59
N GLU A 106 6.94 9.74 -0.93
CA GLU A 106 7.50 9.98 -2.27
C GLU A 106 8.03 8.66 -2.83
N CYS A 107 7.59 8.32 -4.05
CA CYS A 107 7.80 7.02 -4.67
C CYS A 107 8.74 7.19 -5.88
N PRO A 108 10.04 6.84 -5.79
CA PRO A 108 11.02 7.13 -6.84
C PRO A 108 10.68 6.45 -8.17
N GLU A 109 9.92 5.36 -8.15
CA GLU A 109 9.45 4.63 -9.33
C GLU A 109 8.38 5.40 -10.13
N ARG A 110 7.83 6.50 -9.59
CA ARG A 110 6.89 7.42 -10.26
C ARG A 110 7.24 8.89 -9.95
N PRO A 111 8.21 9.50 -10.67
CA PRO A 111 8.53 10.92 -10.50
C PRO A 111 7.30 11.77 -10.84
N ARG A 112 6.85 12.57 -9.87
CA ARG A 112 5.62 13.35 -9.94
C ARG A 112 5.75 14.47 -10.98
N ILE A 113 5.03 14.36 -12.10
CA ILE A 113 5.11 15.36 -13.19
C ILE A 113 4.14 16.54 -12.99
N VAL A 114 3.14 16.42 -12.09
CA VAL A 114 2.18 17.51 -11.81
C VAL A 114 2.91 18.80 -11.41
N GLY A 115 2.53 19.90 -12.06
CA GLY A 115 3.06 21.24 -11.82
C GLY A 115 4.32 21.57 -12.60
N ASN A 116 5.00 20.59 -13.22
CA ASN A 116 6.10 20.84 -14.15
C ASN A 116 5.60 21.64 -15.35
N ILE A 117 6.45 22.54 -15.85
CA ILE A 117 6.17 23.41 -17.00
C ILE A 117 7.17 23.09 -18.11
N TYR A 118 6.66 22.86 -19.33
CA TYR A 118 7.42 22.45 -20.50
C TYR A 118 7.18 23.42 -21.67
N LYS A 119 8.17 23.56 -22.55
CA LYS A 119 7.98 24.09 -23.90
C LYS A 119 7.55 22.92 -24.78
N GLY A 120 6.23 22.79 -24.98
CA GLY A 120 5.64 21.72 -25.78
C GLY A 120 5.51 22.07 -27.26
N LYS A 121 5.31 21.05 -28.09
CA LYS A 121 4.98 21.17 -29.52
C LYS A 121 3.65 20.45 -29.81
N VAL A 122 2.71 21.13 -30.47
CA VAL A 122 1.43 20.52 -30.89
C VAL A 122 1.73 19.46 -31.95
N GLU A 123 1.28 18.23 -31.72
CA GLU A 123 1.33 17.15 -32.71
C GLU A 123 0.05 17.15 -33.54
N THR A 124 -1.09 16.94 -32.87
CA THR A 124 -2.39 16.73 -33.50
C THR A 124 -3.46 17.59 -32.81
N VAL A 125 -4.33 18.21 -33.61
CA VAL A 125 -5.51 18.96 -33.12
C VAL A 125 -6.77 18.21 -33.55
N LEU A 126 -7.57 17.78 -32.57
CA LEU A 126 -8.77 16.97 -32.77
C LEU A 126 -10.03 17.81 -32.51
N ALA A 127 -10.54 18.44 -33.58
CA ALA A 127 -11.71 19.31 -33.52
C ALA A 127 -12.94 18.63 -32.89
N GLY A 128 -13.21 17.36 -33.23
CA GLY A 128 -14.33 16.57 -32.69
C GLY A 128 -14.25 16.24 -31.19
N LEU A 129 -13.10 16.46 -30.54
CA LEU A 129 -12.91 16.31 -29.09
C LEU A 129 -12.63 17.64 -28.37
N GLY A 130 -12.63 18.76 -29.09
CA GLY A 130 -12.26 20.07 -28.53
C GLY A 130 -10.86 20.09 -27.89
N ALA A 131 -9.93 19.28 -28.41
CA ALA A 131 -8.66 18.99 -27.75
C ALA A 131 -7.47 18.88 -28.72
N ALA A 132 -6.26 19.00 -28.18
CA ALA A 132 -4.99 18.85 -28.90
C ALA A 132 -4.00 18.01 -28.08
N PHE A 133 -3.15 17.26 -28.77
CA PHE A 133 -2.02 16.54 -28.17
C PHE A 133 -0.75 17.35 -28.31
N VAL A 134 -0.03 17.52 -27.19
CA VAL A 134 1.19 18.34 -27.10
C VAL A 134 2.35 17.48 -26.61
N ASN A 135 3.35 17.28 -27.47
CA ASN A 135 4.59 16.60 -27.12
C ASN A 135 5.41 17.48 -26.17
N VAL A 136 5.87 16.89 -25.06
CA VAL A 136 6.69 17.55 -24.04
C VAL A 136 7.98 16.79 -23.72
N GLY A 137 8.33 15.76 -24.50
CA GLY A 137 9.51 14.91 -24.28
C GLY A 137 9.33 13.81 -23.24
N GLU A 138 8.15 13.73 -22.62
CA GLU A 138 7.74 12.63 -21.73
C GLU A 138 7.21 11.43 -22.53
N LYS A 139 7.04 10.27 -21.87
CA LYS A 139 6.56 9.01 -22.49
C LYS A 139 5.18 9.09 -23.16
N GLN A 140 4.37 10.11 -22.86
CA GLN A 140 3.05 10.34 -23.44
C GLN A 140 2.82 11.84 -23.67
N SER A 141 2.31 12.21 -24.84
CA SER A 141 1.93 13.60 -25.14
C SER A 141 0.74 14.06 -24.28
N LEU A 142 0.82 15.30 -23.78
CA LEU A 142 -0.20 15.88 -22.91
C LEU A 142 -1.49 16.13 -23.68
N PHE A 143 -2.63 15.79 -23.06
CA PHE A 143 -3.96 16.15 -23.53
C PHE A 143 -4.31 17.58 -23.08
N LEU A 144 -4.42 18.51 -24.03
CA LEU A 144 -4.83 19.90 -23.80
C LEU A 144 -6.27 20.10 -24.31
N SER A 145 -7.19 20.46 -23.42
CA SER A 145 -8.58 20.81 -23.79
C SER A 145 -8.70 22.30 -24.12
N GLN A 146 -9.62 22.67 -24.99
CA GLN A 146 -9.98 24.05 -25.32
C GLN A 146 -10.26 24.96 -24.10
N HIS A 147 -10.81 24.41 -23.01
CA HIS A 147 -11.09 25.16 -21.78
C HIS A 147 -9.85 25.45 -20.92
N GLU A 148 -8.75 24.74 -21.21
CA GLU A 148 -7.45 24.84 -20.54
C GLU A 148 -6.46 25.77 -21.30
N ILE A 149 -6.95 26.50 -22.31
CA ILE A 149 -6.20 27.54 -23.02
C ILE A 149 -6.35 28.87 -22.28
N ASN A 150 -5.24 29.53 -21.97
CA ASN A 150 -5.19 30.82 -21.28
C ASN A 150 -5.72 32.00 -22.11
N ASP A 151 -6.11 33.06 -21.40
CA ASP A 151 -6.76 34.23 -21.99
C ASP A 151 -5.83 35.00 -22.94
N ALA A 152 -4.53 35.08 -22.65
CA ALA A 152 -3.54 35.73 -23.50
C ALA A 152 -3.45 35.09 -24.91
N ILE A 153 -3.54 33.76 -25.00
CA ILE A 153 -3.59 33.04 -26.28
C ILE A 153 -4.91 33.31 -27.00
N LEU A 154 -6.04 33.38 -26.29
CA LEU A 154 -7.35 33.68 -26.90
C LEU A 154 -7.40 35.11 -27.46
N ILE A 155 -6.95 36.10 -26.68
CA ILE A 155 -6.88 37.52 -27.05
C ILE A 155 -5.95 37.73 -28.24
N SER A 156 -4.76 37.10 -28.26
CA SER A 156 -3.84 37.17 -29.41
C SER A 156 -4.34 36.48 -30.69
N LYS A 157 -5.48 35.78 -30.62
CA LYS A 157 -6.20 35.22 -31.77
C LYS A 157 -7.51 35.96 -32.10
N GLY A 158 -7.79 37.09 -31.43
CA GLY A 158 -8.99 37.89 -31.65
C GLY A 158 -10.26 37.32 -31.01
N PHE A 159 -10.13 36.42 -30.03
CA PHE A 159 -11.28 35.88 -29.27
C PHE A 159 -11.40 36.55 -27.91
N GLU A 160 -12.63 36.97 -27.57
CA GLU A 160 -13.01 37.47 -26.25
C GLU A 160 -13.29 36.30 -25.29
N PRO A 161 -12.48 36.08 -24.23
CA PRO A 161 -12.63 34.90 -23.36
C PRO A 161 -14.01 34.77 -22.69
N TRP A 162 -14.66 35.90 -22.41
CA TRP A 162 -16.00 35.99 -21.80
C TRP A 162 -17.16 35.70 -22.75
N LYS A 163 -16.95 35.62 -24.08
CA LYS A 163 -18.00 35.27 -25.06
C LYS A 163 -18.14 33.77 -25.33
N GLY A 164 -17.37 32.92 -24.63
CA GLY A 164 -17.42 31.46 -24.74
C GLY A 164 -16.12 30.86 -25.29
N THR A 165 -16.00 29.54 -25.22
CA THR A 165 -14.77 28.85 -25.66
C THR A 165 -14.75 28.63 -27.17
N PRO A 166 -13.80 29.20 -27.93
CA PRO A 166 -13.75 29.04 -29.38
C PRO A 166 -13.23 27.64 -29.78
N PRO A 167 -13.61 27.13 -30.98
CA PRO A 167 -13.14 25.83 -31.47
C PRO A 167 -11.61 25.78 -31.58
N ILE A 168 -11.00 24.76 -30.97
CA ILE A 168 -9.54 24.67 -30.78
C ILE A 168 -8.72 24.79 -32.08
N GLN A 169 -9.25 24.33 -33.21
CA GLN A 169 -8.62 24.42 -34.53
C GLN A 169 -8.51 25.85 -35.09
N LYS A 170 -9.21 26.83 -34.50
CA LYS A 170 -9.02 28.27 -34.79
C LYS A 170 -7.91 28.89 -33.93
N VAL A 171 -7.52 28.25 -32.83
CA VAL A 171 -6.60 28.78 -31.81
C VAL A 171 -5.19 28.18 -31.94
N LEU A 172 -5.12 26.86 -32.12
CA LEU A 172 -3.87 26.09 -32.21
C LEU A 172 -3.72 25.42 -33.58
N LYS A 173 -2.47 25.35 -34.07
CA LYS A 173 -2.10 24.61 -35.29
C LYS A 173 -1.12 23.47 -34.98
N PRO A 174 -1.15 22.34 -35.70
CA PRO A 174 -0.08 21.35 -35.67
C PRO A 174 1.30 21.98 -35.91
N GLY A 175 2.32 21.48 -35.20
CA GLY A 175 3.69 22.00 -35.26
C GLY A 175 3.95 23.28 -34.43
N GLN A 176 2.91 23.99 -33.97
CA GLN A 176 3.05 25.16 -33.11
C GLN A 176 3.72 24.81 -31.78
N THR A 177 4.55 25.71 -31.23
CA THR A 177 5.10 25.56 -29.87
C THR A 177 4.34 26.42 -28.86
N LEU A 178 4.30 25.96 -27.60
CA LEU A 178 3.61 26.64 -26.50
C LEU A 178 4.25 26.29 -25.15
N ILE A 179 4.02 27.14 -24.13
CA ILE A 179 4.31 26.81 -22.74
C ILE A 179 3.10 26.08 -22.16
N ILE A 180 3.31 24.92 -21.54
CA ILE A 180 2.26 24.06 -20.98
C ILE A 180 2.67 23.50 -19.62
N GLN A 181 1.75 23.54 -18.64
CA GLN A 181 1.90 22.96 -17.31
C GLN A 181 1.12 21.65 -17.21
N VAL A 182 1.69 20.63 -16.54
CA VAL A 182 0.97 19.38 -16.26
C VAL A 182 0.00 19.61 -15.10
N ARG A 183 -1.30 19.47 -15.36
CA ARG A 183 -2.38 19.71 -14.39
C ARG A 183 -2.83 18.45 -13.65
N ARG A 184 -2.88 17.32 -14.35
CA ARG A 184 -3.24 15.99 -13.81
C ARG A 184 -2.39 14.92 -14.46
N GLU A 185 -1.99 13.90 -13.70
CA GLU A 185 -1.27 12.74 -14.24
C GLU A 185 -2.22 11.83 -15.03
N GLY A 186 -1.65 10.96 -15.86
CA GLY A 186 -2.41 9.92 -16.54
C GLY A 186 -2.86 8.82 -15.56
N ILE A 187 -4.08 8.31 -15.74
CA ILE A 187 -4.63 7.21 -14.93
C ILE A 187 -4.91 6.02 -15.86
N GLY A 188 -4.23 4.90 -15.61
CA GLY A 188 -4.28 3.73 -16.49
C GLY A 188 -3.76 4.07 -17.89
N THR A 189 -4.62 3.92 -18.90
CA THR A 189 -4.33 4.23 -20.31
C THR A 189 -4.59 5.68 -20.71
N LYS A 190 -5.14 6.52 -19.83
CA LYS A 190 -5.46 7.93 -20.16
C LYS A 190 -4.22 8.80 -20.06
N ASN A 191 -3.90 9.56 -21.12
CA ASN A 191 -2.78 10.52 -21.13
C ASN A 191 -2.90 11.59 -20.02
N PRO A 192 -1.79 12.17 -19.53
CA PRO A 192 -1.82 13.29 -18.57
C PRO A 192 -2.49 14.54 -19.16
N GLN A 193 -3.20 15.30 -18.32
CA GLN A 193 -3.85 16.55 -18.74
C GLN A 193 -2.87 17.72 -18.61
N GLY A 194 -2.66 18.45 -19.70
CA GLY A 194 -1.93 19.72 -19.74
C GLY A 194 -2.87 20.94 -19.70
N THR A 195 -2.32 22.09 -19.31
CA THR A 195 -3.00 23.40 -19.34
C THR A 195 -2.02 24.49 -19.71
N THR A 196 -2.44 25.51 -20.47
CA THR A 196 -1.61 26.72 -20.69
C THR A 196 -1.91 27.81 -19.67
N LYS A 197 -2.88 27.58 -18.78
CA LYS A 197 -3.20 28.40 -17.61
C LYS A 197 -2.16 28.15 -16.51
N ILE A 198 -0.95 28.67 -16.74
CA ILE A 198 0.20 28.45 -15.86
C ILE A 198 -0.08 29.02 -14.48
N SER A 199 0.22 28.24 -13.45
CA SER A 199 0.11 28.63 -12.05
C SER A 199 1.41 28.35 -11.30
N LEU A 200 1.93 29.36 -10.60
CA LEU A 200 3.12 29.26 -9.76
C LEU A 200 2.73 29.44 -8.27
N PRO A 201 2.61 28.35 -7.50
CA PRO A 201 2.27 28.42 -6.08
C PRO A 201 3.50 28.80 -5.22
N GLY A 202 3.48 30.02 -4.69
CA GLY A 202 4.35 30.49 -3.62
C GLY A 202 3.80 30.11 -2.24
N ARG A 203 4.31 30.75 -1.20
CA ARG A 203 3.90 30.53 0.19
C ARG A 203 2.58 31.23 0.52
N TYR A 204 2.44 32.47 0.08
CA TYR A 204 1.30 33.35 0.35
C TYR A 204 0.45 33.57 -0.89
N TRP A 205 1.06 33.61 -2.07
CA TRP A 205 0.37 33.78 -3.35
C TRP A 205 0.37 32.50 -4.20
N VAL A 206 -0.60 32.40 -5.11
CA VAL A 206 -0.45 31.66 -6.37
C VAL A 206 -0.46 32.69 -7.49
N PHE A 207 0.62 32.77 -8.25
CA PHE A 207 0.78 33.71 -9.36
C PHE A 207 0.31 33.09 -10.68
N LEU A 208 -0.43 33.87 -11.46
CA LEU A 208 -1.06 33.49 -12.73
C LEU A 208 -0.55 34.43 -13.85
N PRO A 209 0.63 34.18 -14.44
CA PRO A 209 1.27 35.11 -15.37
C PRO A 209 0.59 35.29 -16.74
N LYS A 210 -0.57 34.65 -16.99
CA LYS A 210 -1.33 34.68 -18.25
C LYS A 210 -2.87 34.68 -18.08
N GLU A 211 -3.37 34.99 -16.89
CA GLU A 211 -4.81 35.17 -16.59
C GLU A 211 -4.98 36.41 -15.69
N ASP A 212 -5.76 37.42 -16.11
CA ASP A 212 -6.01 38.59 -15.25
C ASP A 212 -7.09 38.28 -14.21
N ARG A 213 -6.66 37.78 -13.04
CA ARG A 213 -7.58 37.36 -11.98
C ARG A 213 -7.01 37.58 -10.58
N VAL A 214 -7.70 38.37 -9.77
CA VAL A 214 -7.47 38.43 -8.31
C VAL A 214 -8.51 37.59 -7.58
N ALA A 215 -8.08 36.71 -6.68
CA ALA A 215 -8.96 35.91 -5.83
C ALA A 215 -8.39 35.72 -4.41
N ILE A 216 -9.27 35.51 -3.44
CA ILE A 216 -8.91 35.25 -2.05
C ILE A 216 -9.39 33.85 -1.67
N SER A 217 -8.61 33.10 -0.89
CA SER A 217 -9.02 31.78 -0.37
C SER A 217 -10.30 31.91 0.47
N ARG A 218 -11.32 31.09 0.19
CA ARG A 218 -12.62 31.07 0.91
C ARG A 218 -12.50 30.88 2.43
N ARG A 219 -11.34 30.43 2.90
CA ARG A 219 -10.98 30.21 4.31
C ARG A 219 -10.59 31.49 5.05
N ILE A 220 -10.38 32.60 4.34
CA ILE A 220 -10.15 33.93 4.94
C ILE A 220 -11.53 34.58 5.07
N THR A 221 -12.15 34.38 6.23
CA THR A 221 -13.54 34.79 6.50
C THR A 221 -13.68 36.24 6.96
N ASP A 222 -12.61 36.89 7.42
CA ASP A 222 -12.61 38.32 7.75
C ASP A 222 -12.70 39.17 6.47
N PRO A 223 -13.77 39.98 6.30
CA PRO A 223 -13.91 40.87 5.14
C PRO A 223 -12.81 41.94 5.07
N ASN A 224 -12.25 42.38 6.20
CA ASN A 224 -11.21 43.40 6.23
C ASN A 224 -9.90 42.85 5.68
N GLU A 225 -9.47 41.68 6.17
CA GLU A 225 -8.29 41.00 5.64
C GLU A 225 -8.46 40.60 4.17
N ALA A 226 -9.64 40.10 3.77
CA ALA A 226 -9.92 39.81 2.37
C ALA A 226 -9.87 41.08 1.48
N LYS A 227 -10.25 42.26 2.00
CA LYS A 227 -10.11 43.55 1.33
C LYS A 227 -8.65 44.00 1.26
N ARG A 228 -7.89 43.90 2.36
CA ARG A 228 -6.46 44.24 2.43
C ARG A 228 -5.64 43.43 1.44
N LEU A 229 -5.82 42.11 1.44
CA LEU A 229 -5.12 41.20 0.52
C LEU A 229 -5.52 41.45 -0.95
N ARG A 230 -6.80 41.75 -1.23
CA ARG A 230 -7.24 42.13 -2.59
C ARG A 230 -6.56 43.42 -3.05
N GLN A 231 -6.47 44.44 -2.20
CA GLN A 231 -5.78 45.69 -2.53
C GLN A 231 -4.28 45.44 -2.82
N ILE A 232 -3.58 44.74 -1.94
CA ILE A 232 -2.15 44.41 -2.12
C ILE A 232 -1.93 43.60 -3.42
N ALA A 233 -2.85 42.70 -3.78
CA ALA A 233 -2.77 41.97 -5.06
C ALA A 233 -2.92 42.88 -6.30
N HIS A 234 -3.79 43.90 -6.24
CA HIS A 234 -3.92 44.89 -7.32
C HIS A 234 -2.72 45.86 -7.39
N GLU A 235 -2.08 46.16 -6.26
CA GLU A 235 -0.86 46.98 -6.20
C GLU A 235 0.39 46.25 -6.74
N LEU A 236 0.39 44.91 -6.73
CA LEU A 236 1.56 44.10 -7.13
C LEU A 236 1.51 43.57 -8.56
N LYS A 237 0.35 43.14 -9.06
CA LYS A 237 0.23 42.51 -10.38
C LYS A 237 0.36 43.52 -11.53
N ALA A 238 0.88 43.08 -12.67
CA ALA A 238 0.72 43.81 -13.93
C ALA A 238 -0.70 43.60 -14.53
N PRO A 239 -1.12 44.41 -15.53
CA PRO A 239 -2.25 44.08 -16.40
C PRO A 239 -1.99 42.77 -17.15
N GLY A 240 -2.98 41.87 -17.20
CA GLY A 240 -2.86 40.52 -17.78
C GLY A 240 -2.34 39.45 -16.81
N GLU A 241 -1.91 39.82 -15.60
CA GLU A 241 -1.45 38.90 -14.55
C GLU A 241 -2.49 38.71 -13.44
N GLY A 242 -2.43 37.59 -12.74
CA GLY A 242 -3.35 37.27 -11.64
C GLY A 242 -2.65 36.78 -10.37
N LEU A 243 -3.35 36.93 -9.24
CA LEU A 243 -2.88 36.56 -7.90
C LEU A 243 -4.01 35.95 -7.08
N ILE A 244 -3.78 34.76 -6.53
CA ILE A 244 -4.68 34.12 -5.56
C ILE A 244 -4.03 34.14 -4.17
N ALA A 245 -4.65 34.82 -3.20
CA ALA A 245 -4.19 34.79 -1.82
C ALA A 245 -4.50 33.42 -1.19
N ARG A 246 -3.44 32.70 -0.78
CA ARG A 246 -3.52 31.44 -0.04
C ARG A 246 -3.92 31.74 1.42
N THR A 247 -4.50 30.77 2.13
CA THR A 247 -4.91 30.96 3.54
C THR A 247 -3.77 31.43 4.45
N ALA A 248 -2.53 31.02 4.16
CA ALA A 248 -1.33 31.43 4.89
C ALA A 248 -0.94 32.92 4.73
N ALA A 249 -1.58 33.66 3.81
CA ALA A 249 -1.37 35.11 3.65
C ALA A 249 -2.10 35.95 4.73
N ALA A 250 -3.06 35.35 5.44
CA ALA A 250 -3.85 36.02 6.46
C ALA A 250 -2.96 36.54 7.61
N GLY A 251 -3.06 37.84 7.92
CA GLY A 251 -2.28 38.51 8.96
C GLY A 251 -0.82 38.80 8.60
N VAL A 252 -0.36 38.43 7.39
CA VAL A 252 1.05 38.57 7.00
C VAL A 252 1.36 40.05 6.63
N PRO A 253 2.48 40.63 7.10
CA PRO A 253 2.91 41.98 6.72
C PRO A 253 3.10 42.14 5.21
N LYS A 254 2.91 43.37 4.69
CA LYS A 254 2.95 43.62 3.24
C LYS A 254 4.30 43.25 2.65
N GLU A 255 5.38 43.48 3.38
CA GLU A 255 6.77 43.28 2.99
C GLU A 255 7.08 41.79 2.69
N ASP A 256 6.50 40.87 3.45
CA ASP A 256 6.63 39.42 3.23
C ASP A 256 5.73 38.94 2.06
N LEU A 257 4.56 39.55 1.87
CA LEU A 257 3.72 39.30 0.69
C LEU A 257 4.40 39.80 -0.60
N GLU A 258 5.11 40.93 -0.55
CA GLU A 258 5.91 41.44 -1.66
C GLU A 258 7.12 40.57 -1.97
N ARG A 259 7.79 40.00 -0.96
CA ARG A 259 8.92 39.08 -1.14
C ARG A 259 8.50 37.80 -1.86
N ASP A 260 7.41 37.17 -1.44
CA ASP A 260 6.85 35.98 -2.09
C ASP A 260 6.42 36.29 -3.54
N PHE A 261 5.81 37.46 -3.79
CA PHE A 261 5.50 37.88 -5.16
C PHE A 261 6.74 38.12 -6.03
N LYS A 262 7.74 38.87 -5.55
CA LYS A 262 8.99 39.16 -6.29
C LYS A 262 9.75 37.87 -6.61
N PHE A 263 9.74 36.89 -5.71
CA PHE A 263 10.26 35.54 -5.95
C PHE A 263 9.51 34.79 -7.08
N LEU A 264 8.17 34.81 -7.07
CA LEU A 264 7.35 34.17 -8.11
C LEU A 264 7.54 34.84 -9.48
N LEU A 265 7.62 36.17 -9.52
CA LEU A 265 7.87 36.95 -10.73
C LEU A 265 9.28 36.69 -11.29
N GLY A 266 10.30 36.56 -10.43
CA GLY A 266 11.65 36.14 -10.82
C GLY A 266 11.69 34.73 -11.39
N THR A 267 10.98 33.79 -10.76
CA THR A 267 10.81 32.41 -11.25
C THR A 267 10.15 32.39 -12.62
N TRP A 268 9.10 33.18 -12.82
CA TRP A 268 8.40 33.28 -14.11
C TRP A 268 9.28 33.88 -15.21
N LYS A 269 10.04 34.94 -14.94
CA LYS A 269 10.98 35.53 -15.90
C LYS A 269 12.03 34.52 -16.35
N GLY A 270 12.58 33.71 -15.43
CA GLY A 270 13.48 32.61 -15.78
C GLY A 270 12.85 31.56 -16.69
N ILE A 271 11.55 31.27 -16.50
CA ILE A 271 10.79 30.36 -17.37
C ILE A 271 10.59 30.96 -18.78
N GLU A 272 10.29 32.26 -18.90
CA GLU A 272 10.17 32.92 -20.22
C GLU A 272 11.54 33.03 -20.93
N ASP A 273 12.61 33.34 -20.21
CA ASP A 273 13.98 33.33 -20.73
C ASP A 273 14.40 31.97 -21.27
N MET A 274 14.12 30.89 -20.53
CA MET A 274 14.36 29.52 -20.98
C MET A 274 13.43 29.15 -22.15
N ALA A 275 12.17 29.58 -22.12
CA ALA A 275 11.22 29.31 -23.20
C ALA A 275 11.60 30.00 -24.51
N ALA A 276 12.24 31.18 -24.47
CA ALA A 276 12.78 31.83 -25.65
C ALA A 276 13.95 31.04 -26.24
N LYS A 277 14.88 30.59 -25.40
CA LYS A 277 16.19 30.02 -25.80
C LYS A 277 16.15 28.52 -26.13
N ALA A 278 15.32 27.73 -25.44
CA ALA A 278 15.33 26.27 -25.57
C ALA A 278 14.58 25.75 -26.82
N PRO A 279 15.00 24.63 -27.44
CA PRO A 279 14.20 23.93 -28.44
C PRO A 279 12.94 23.31 -27.81
N ALA A 280 11.99 22.88 -28.65
CA ALA A 280 10.81 22.13 -28.22
C ALA A 280 10.85 20.69 -28.77
N PRO A 281 10.58 19.64 -27.96
CA PRO A 281 10.18 19.71 -26.56
C PRO A 281 11.34 20.00 -25.58
N SER A 282 11.05 20.68 -24.47
CA SER A 282 11.98 20.82 -23.33
C SER A 282 11.26 21.09 -22.00
N LEU A 283 11.87 20.69 -20.88
CA LEU A 283 11.43 21.04 -19.52
C LEU A 283 11.95 22.44 -19.17
N LEU A 284 11.06 23.35 -18.78
CA LEU A 284 11.38 24.73 -18.41
C LEU A 284 11.46 24.92 -16.89
N TYR A 285 10.56 24.28 -16.14
CA TYR A 285 10.53 24.34 -14.68
C TYR A 285 10.05 23.01 -14.11
N ARG A 286 10.82 22.51 -13.14
CA ARG A 286 10.47 21.33 -12.34
C ARG A 286 9.79 21.81 -11.05
N ASN A 287 8.59 21.31 -10.78
CA ASN A 287 7.87 21.55 -9.54
C ASN A 287 8.70 20.98 -8.35
N PRO A 288 8.72 21.63 -7.17
CA PRO A 288 9.51 21.12 -6.05
C PRO A 288 9.04 19.73 -5.60
N ASP A 289 9.99 18.90 -5.16
CA ASP A 289 9.74 17.56 -4.62
C ASP A 289 8.88 17.58 -3.35
N LEU A 290 8.50 16.41 -2.83
CA LEU A 290 7.63 16.31 -1.67
C LEU A 290 8.15 17.15 -0.49
N VAL A 291 9.43 16.99 -0.14
CA VAL A 291 10.03 17.67 1.03
C VAL A 291 10.01 19.18 0.84
N LYS A 292 10.47 19.69 -0.31
CA LYS A 292 10.46 21.12 -0.63
C LYS A 292 9.04 21.68 -0.69
N SER A 293 8.08 20.93 -1.23
CA SER A 293 6.67 21.33 -1.24
C SER A 293 6.09 21.49 0.17
N ILE A 294 6.43 20.58 1.10
CA ILE A 294 6.02 20.67 2.52
C ILE A 294 6.77 21.81 3.25
N VAL A 295 8.06 22.03 2.98
CA VAL A 295 8.80 23.18 3.52
C VAL A 295 8.15 24.50 3.15
N ARG A 296 7.78 24.70 1.87
CA ARG A 296 7.08 25.91 1.41
C ARG A 296 5.71 26.07 2.09
N ASP A 297 4.91 25.01 2.10
CA ASP A 297 3.48 25.04 2.48
C ASP A 297 3.18 24.89 3.99
N ARG A 298 4.07 24.27 4.77
CA ARG A 298 3.79 23.85 6.17
C ARG A 298 4.82 24.33 7.19
N PHE A 299 6.05 24.69 6.80
CA PHE A 299 7.06 25.13 7.75
C PHE A 299 6.84 26.61 8.13
N THR A 300 5.96 26.85 9.11
CA THR A 300 5.62 28.17 9.66
C THR A 300 6.45 28.49 10.91
N GLU A 301 6.31 29.71 11.44
CA GLU A 301 6.92 30.11 12.71
C GLU A 301 6.28 29.43 13.94
N GLU A 302 5.22 28.66 13.76
CA GLU A 302 4.61 27.79 14.77
C GLU A 302 5.30 26.42 14.85
N VAL A 303 5.97 25.98 13.76
CA VAL A 303 6.70 24.71 13.74
C VAL A 303 8.02 24.85 14.49
N GLN A 304 8.15 24.17 15.63
CA GLN A 304 9.29 24.30 16.53
C GLN A 304 10.57 23.70 15.94
N SER A 305 10.47 22.60 15.19
CA SER A 305 11.59 22.07 14.42
C SER A 305 11.19 21.21 13.23
N LEU A 306 12.00 21.27 12.18
CA LEU A 306 12.02 20.28 11.11
C LEU A 306 13.22 19.35 11.36
N ILE A 307 12.98 18.06 11.56
CA ILE A 307 14.02 17.06 11.86
C ILE A 307 14.20 16.14 10.65
N VAL A 308 15.45 15.93 10.22
CA VAL A 308 15.83 15.17 9.01
C VAL A 308 16.86 14.11 9.40
N ASP A 309 16.76 12.88 8.90
CA ASP A 309 17.74 11.81 9.19
C ASP A 309 18.80 11.56 8.09
N ASP A 310 18.83 12.38 7.03
CA ASP A 310 19.80 12.34 5.94
C ASP A 310 20.53 13.68 5.76
N GLU A 311 21.86 13.63 5.57
CA GLU A 311 22.70 14.83 5.44
C GLU A 311 22.53 15.59 4.13
N GLY A 312 22.21 14.89 3.03
CA GLY A 312 21.97 15.50 1.73
C GLY A 312 20.67 16.29 1.75
N GLU A 313 19.59 15.64 2.20
CA GLU A 313 18.27 16.26 2.33
C GLU A 313 18.31 17.46 3.30
N TYR A 314 19.04 17.36 4.41
CA TYR A 314 19.27 18.47 5.34
C TYR A 314 19.90 19.70 4.67
N ARG A 315 20.92 19.50 3.83
CA ARG A 315 21.58 20.58 3.08
C ARG A 315 20.65 21.15 1.99
N GLU A 316 19.90 20.30 1.29
CA GLU A 316 18.91 20.73 0.30
C GLU A 316 17.79 21.59 0.92
N ILE A 317 17.30 21.24 2.11
CA ILE A 317 16.31 22.04 2.85
C ILE A 317 16.88 23.41 3.23
N LEU A 318 18.12 23.48 3.75
CA LEU A 318 18.75 24.76 4.09
C LEU A 318 18.98 25.66 2.86
N ASN A 319 19.37 25.07 1.73
CA ASN A 319 19.53 25.78 0.47
C ASN A 319 18.17 26.27 -0.08
N TYR A 320 17.12 25.44 0.01
CA TYR A 320 15.78 25.81 -0.43
C TYR A 320 15.16 26.91 0.45
N LEU A 321 15.41 26.91 1.76
CA LEU A 321 15.02 28.01 2.65
C LEU A 321 15.71 29.33 2.30
N HIS A 322 16.98 29.28 1.88
CA HIS A 322 17.68 30.48 1.41
C HIS A 322 17.09 31.02 0.10
N TYR A 323 16.80 30.12 -0.84
CA TYR A 323 16.17 30.43 -2.12
C TYR A 323 14.76 31.03 -1.97
N LEU A 324 14.01 30.62 -0.93
CA LEU A 324 12.72 31.23 -0.56
C LEU A 324 12.86 32.51 0.32
N HIS A 325 14.07 32.98 0.61
CA HIS A 325 14.35 34.09 1.55
C HIS A 325 13.78 33.86 2.98
N LEU A 326 13.69 32.60 3.41
CA LEU A 326 13.20 32.17 4.73
C LEU A 326 14.34 31.81 5.69
N ASP A 327 15.49 32.50 5.58
CA ASP A 327 16.69 32.25 6.39
C ASP A 327 16.43 32.22 7.90
N ARG A 328 15.48 33.01 8.41
CA ARG A 328 15.01 33.01 9.81
C ARG A 328 14.55 31.65 10.33
N LEU A 329 14.14 30.72 9.46
CA LEU A 329 13.70 29.37 9.84
C LEU A 329 14.84 28.34 9.88
N LYS A 330 16.02 28.64 9.30
CA LYS A 330 17.17 27.71 9.26
C LYS A 330 17.58 27.15 10.64
N PRO A 331 17.63 27.92 11.74
CA PRO A 331 18.00 27.39 13.07
C PRO A 331 17.05 26.33 13.63
N ARG A 332 15.83 26.22 13.07
CA ARG A 332 14.83 25.21 13.46
C ARG A 332 14.98 23.90 12.68
N VAL A 333 15.83 23.85 11.65
CA VAL A 333 16.13 22.63 10.89
C VAL A 333 17.25 21.86 11.61
N LYS A 334 17.01 20.60 11.96
CA LYS A 334 17.89 19.77 12.79
C LYS A 334 18.20 18.44 12.11
N LEU A 335 19.49 18.11 11.99
CA LEU A 335 19.94 16.80 11.53
C LEU A 335 19.88 15.79 12.69
N TYR A 336 19.29 14.63 12.44
CA TYR A 336 19.19 13.50 13.37
C TYR A 336 20.25 12.45 13.02
N ARG A 337 21.16 12.18 13.97
CA ARG A 337 22.24 11.18 13.85
C ARG A 337 22.13 10.07 14.90
N GLY A 338 20.91 9.64 15.23
CA GLY A 338 20.66 8.61 16.25
C GLY A 338 20.53 7.20 15.66
N ASN A 339 21.11 6.21 16.32
CA ASN A 339 21.15 4.79 15.86
C ASN A 339 19.77 4.11 15.74
N MET A 340 18.70 4.72 16.24
CA MET A 340 17.32 4.24 16.12
C MET A 340 16.60 5.06 15.04
N PRO A 341 15.91 4.46 14.05
CA PRO A 341 15.25 5.19 12.96
C PRO A 341 14.33 6.31 13.45
N LEU A 342 14.32 7.45 12.76
CA LEU A 342 13.64 8.68 13.19
C LEU A 342 12.17 8.46 13.58
N PHE A 343 11.42 7.73 12.74
CA PHE A 343 10.00 7.46 12.97
C PHE A 343 9.75 6.43 14.09
N VAL A 344 10.72 5.59 14.43
CA VAL A 344 10.65 4.69 15.59
C VAL A 344 10.97 5.47 16.87
N ARG A 345 11.99 6.35 16.82
CA ARG A 345 12.45 7.16 17.96
C ARG A 345 11.35 8.03 18.57
N TYR A 346 10.46 8.52 17.72
CA TYR A 346 9.35 9.43 18.02
C TYR A 346 7.96 8.79 17.91
N ASP A 347 7.86 7.45 17.96
CA ASP A 347 6.60 6.69 18.01
C ASP A 347 5.65 6.85 16.80
N ILE A 348 6.18 7.33 15.67
CA ILE A 348 5.44 7.61 14.44
C ILE A 348 4.99 6.35 13.73
N GLU A 349 5.85 5.33 13.63
CA GLU A 349 5.49 4.04 12.98
C GLU A 349 4.31 3.35 13.69
N ARG A 350 4.25 3.46 15.03
CA ARG A 350 3.15 2.91 15.81
C ARG A 350 1.86 3.67 15.54
N GLN A 351 1.89 5.01 15.66
CA GLN A 351 0.70 5.84 15.44
C GLN A 351 0.18 5.75 13.99
N PHE A 352 1.05 5.56 13.01
CA PHE A 352 0.67 5.29 11.62
C PHE A 352 0.00 3.92 11.47
N ARG A 353 0.60 2.85 12.00
CA ARG A 353 0.02 1.50 11.98
C ARG A 353 -1.28 1.38 12.79
N GLU A 354 -1.49 2.22 13.80
CA GLU A 354 -2.74 2.33 14.53
C GLU A 354 -3.82 3.08 13.73
N ALA A 355 -3.46 4.16 13.01
CA ALA A 355 -4.39 4.91 12.17
C ALA A 355 -4.92 4.12 10.95
N LEU A 356 -4.16 3.14 10.46
CA LEU A 356 -4.59 2.25 9.35
C LEU A 356 -5.54 1.11 9.77
N GLN A 357 -5.89 0.97 11.05
CA GLN A 357 -6.79 -0.12 11.50
C GLN A 357 -8.25 0.32 11.43
N ARG A 358 -9.15 -0.55 10.93
CA ARG A 358 -10.62 -0.35 10.92
C ARG A 358 -11.13 0.22 12.24
N ARG A 359 -10.63 -0.30 13.37
CA ARG A 359 -10.93 0.14 14.73
C ARG A 359 -9.76 0.91 15.34
N VAL A 360 -9.98 2.17 15.71
CA VAL A 360 -9.00 3.07 16.31
C VAL A 360 -9.36 3.35 17.78
N PRO A 361 -8.45 3.10 18.75
CA PRO A 361 -8.76 3.32 20.16
C PRO A 361 -8.79 4.80 20.54
N LEU A 362 -9.79 5.19 21.34
CA LEU A 362 -9.85 6.48 22.03
C LEU A 362 -9.07 6.39 23.35
N LYS A 363 -8.75 7.54 23.96
CA LYS A 363 -7.99 7.55 25.23
C LYS A 363 -8.83 6.98 26.37
N GLY A 364 -10.15 7.18 26.38
CA GLY A 364 -11.09 6.73 27.42
C GLY A 364 -11.18 5.22 27.63
N GLY A 365 -10.84 4.41 26.62
CA GLY A 365 -11.17 2.98 26.57
C GLY A 365 -12.33 2.67 25.62
N GLY A 366 -12.96 3.71 25.07
CA GLY A 366 -13.76 3.65 23.86
C GLY A 366 -12.92 3.52 22.60
N PHE A 367 -13.57 3.53 21.44
CA PHE A 367 -12.95 3.44 20.12
C PHE A 367 -13.86 4.03 19.04
N ILE A 368 -13.29 4.32 17.88
CA ILE A 368 -14.07 4.56 16.66
C ILE A 368 -13.82 3.43 15.65
N THR A 369 -14.86 3.06 14.91
CA THR A 369 -14.81 2.16 13.76
C THR A 369 -14.92 3.01 12.49
N ILE A 370 -14.13 2.73 11.45
CA ILE A 370 -14.14 3.49 10.19
C ILE A 370 -14.26 2.49 9.04
N ASP A 371 -15.37 2.60 8.30
CA ASP A 371 -15.75 1.74 7.18
C ASP A 371 -15.88 2.51 5.88
N GLU A 372 -15.17 2.06 4.86
CA GLU A 372 -15.00 2.74 3.57
C GLU A 372 -15.80 1.99 2.49
N THR A 373 -16.86 2.61 1.96
CA THR A 373 -17.73 2.04 0.90
C THR A 373 -17.48 2.73 -0.45
N GLU A 374 -18.13 2.27 -1.52
CA GLU A 374 -18.02 2.88 -2.86
C GLU A 374 -18.50 4.34 -2.91
N ALA A 375 -19.50 4.71 -2.11
CA ALA A 375 -20.14 6.03 -2.16
C ALA A 375 -19.85 6.94 -0.96
N LEU A 376 -19.59 6.36 0.22
CA LEU A 376 -19.42 7.09 1.49
C LEU A 376 -18.48 6.38 2.47
N THR A 377 -18.00 7.11 3.47
CA THR A 377 -17.34 6.56 4.66
C THR A 377 -18.29 6.62 5.84
N ALA A 378 -18.51 5.51 6.53
CA ALA A 378 -19.24 5.46 7.80
C ALA A 378 -18.24 5.42 8.96
N ILE A 379 -18.53 6.14 10.04
CA ILE A 379 -17.71 6.18 11.25
C ILE A 379 -18.59 5.98 12.48
N ASP A 380 -18.38 4.90 13.22
CA ASP A 380 -19.15 4.50 14.39
C ASP A 380 -18.35 4.77 15.68
N VAL A 381 -18.97 5.37 16.70
CA VAL A 381 -18.33 5.75 17.97
C VAL A 381 -18.79 4.84 19.11
N ASN A 382 -17.86 4.19 19.80
CA ASN A 382 -18.15 3.27 20.91
C ASN A 382 -17.52 3.73 22.23
N THR A 383 -18.30 3.72 23.32
CA THR A 383 -17.81 3.98 24.70
C THR A 383 -16.89 2.87 25.25
N GLY A 384 -17.04 1.64 24.76
CA GLY A 384 -16.19 0.51 25.12
C GLY A 384 -16.21 0.18 26.61
N LYS A 385 -15.05 0.28 27.28
CA LYS A 385 -14.93 0.15 28.75
C LYS A 385 -14.21 1.38 29.30
N ASP A 386 -14.88 2.54 29.32
CA ASP A 386 -14.43 3.66 30.14
C ASP A 386 -14.63 3.30 31.63
N ILE A 387 -13.56 3.48 32.41
CA ILE A 387 -13.47 3.14 33.84
C ILE A 387 -13.30 4.42 34.70
N ARG A 388 -13.17 5.60 34.06
CA ARG A 388 -12.85 6.87 34.72
C ARG A 388 -14.04 7.53 35.40
N HIS A 389 -15.23 7.39 34.82
CA HIS A 389 -16.41 8.17 35.21
C HIS A 389 -17.44 7.29 35.93
N LYS A 390 -17.92 7.77 37.08
CA LYS A 390 -19.00 7.11 37.84
C LYS A 390 -20.41 7.38 37.31
N ASN A 391 -20.57 8.35 36.41
CA ASN A 391 -21.81 8.62 35.69
C ASN A 391 -21.63 8.22 34.21
N GLN A 392 -22.61 7.48 33.69
CA GLN A 392 -22.65 6.99 32.31
C GLN A 392 -22.80 8.13 31.29
N GLU A 393 -23.61 9.15 31.57
CA GLU A 393 -23.80 10.32 30.68
C GLU A 393 -22.48 11.07 30.45
N ALA A 394 -21.70 11.26 31.52
CA ALA A 394 -20.40 11.91 31.46
C ALA A 394 -19.36 11.07 30.69
N ALA A 395 -19.45 9.74 30.76
CA ALA A 395 -18.60 8.83 29.97
C ALA A 395 -18.95 8.88 28.47
N ILE A 396 -20.24 8.94 28.14
CA ILE A 396 -20.75 9.11 26.77
C ILE A 396 -20.24 10.44 26.18
N LEU A 397 -20.46 11.55 26.89
CA LEU A 397 -19.98 12.87 26.46
C LEU A 397 -18.45 12.91 26.30
N ASN A 398 -17.69 12.36 27.24
CA ASN A 398 -16.22 12.30 27.10
C ASN A 398 -15.81 11.45 25.89
N THR A 399 -16.47 10.32 25.64
CA THR A 399 -16.23 9.47 24.46
C THR A 399 -16.47 10.25 23.17
N ASN A 400 -17.63 10.90 23.04
CA ASN A 400 -17.99 11.67 21.84
C ASN A 400 -17.06 12.88 21.64
N LEU A 401 -16.62 13.56 22.71
CA LEU A 401 -15.62 14.64 22.62
C LEU A 401 -14.22 14.12 22.25
N GLU A 402 -13.80 12.94 22.72
CA GLU A 402 -12.56 12.31 22.27
C GLU A 402 -12.65 11.87 20.80
N ALA A 403 -13.80 11.34 20.35
CA ALA A 403 -14.06 11.00 18.95
C ALA A 403 -14.08 12.23 18.04
N ALA A 404 -14.68 13.34 18.47
CA ALA A 404 -14.68 14.61 17.74
C ALA A 404 -13.26 15.19 17.49
N VAL A 405 -12.26 14.77 18.29
CA VAL A 405 -10.84 15.10 18.08
C VAL A 405 -10.12 14.03 17.25
N GLU A 406 -10.47 12.75 17.42
CA GLU A 406 -9.81 11.64 16.71
C GLU A 406 -10.26 11.53 15.25
N ILE A 407 -11.53 11.78 14.95
CA ILE A 407 -12.11 11.62 13.59
C ILE A 407 -11.41 12.56 12.58
N PRO A 408 -11.30 13.89 12.78
CA PRO A 408 -10.56 14.76 11.87
C PRO A 408 -9.09 14.37 11.71
N ARG A 409 -8.47 13.77 12.74
CA ARG A 409 -7.11 13.22 12.64
C ARG A 409 -7.07 12.02 11.70
N GLN A 410 -8.04 11.10 11.77
CA GLN A 410 -8.11 9.95 10.86
C GLN A 410 -8.39 10.37 9.42
N LEU A 411 -9.28 11.34 9.19
CA LEU A 411 -9.53 11.91 7.86
C LEU A 411 -8.23 12.46 7.24
N ARG A 412 -7.48 13.29 7.98
CA ARG A 412 -6.18 13.85 7.57
C ARG A 412 -5.11 12.78 7.30
N LEU A 413 -5.08 11.70 8.10
CA LEU A 413 -4.07 10.63 7.97
C LEU A 413 -4.34 9.70 6.79
N ARG A 414 -5.59 9.24 6.63
CA ARG A 414 -6.02 8.34 5.56
C ARG A 414 -6.24 9.07 4.23
N LYS A 415 -6.50 10.38 4.27
CA LYS A 415 -6.90 11.24 3.14
C LYS A 415 -8.30 10.87 2.62
N LEU A 416 -9.20 10.57 3.56
CA LEU A 416 -10.61 10.31 3.29
C LEU A 416 -11.29 11.58 2.76
N SER A 417 -12.12 11.43 1.74
CA SER A 417 -12.84 12.52 1.10
C SER A 417 -14.06 11.99 0.33
N GLY A 418 -15.19 12.66 0.46
CA GLY A 418 -16.48 12.21 -0.08
C GLY A 418 -17.58 12.51 0.93
N ILE A 419 -18.67 11.75 0.87
CA ILE A 419 -19.68 11.75 1.94
C ILE A 419 -19.10 11.00 3.13
N ILE A 420 -19.12 11.61 4.31
CA ILE A 420 -18.68 11.00 5.57
C ILE A 420 -19.83 11.11 6.56
N ILE A 421 -20.32 9.97 7.05
CA ILE A 421 -21.36 9.87 8.07
C ILE A 421 -20.67 9.50 9.39
N VAL A 422 -21.02 10.19 10.47
CA VAL A 422 -20.51 9.91 11.81
C VAL A 422 -21.68 9.60 12.74
N ASP A 423 -21.72 8.36 13.21
CA ASP A 423 -22.66 7.86 14.19
C ASP A 423 -22.06 8.05 15.60
N PHE A 424 -22.55 9.07 16.31
CA PHE A 424 -22.13 9.39 17.68
C PHE A 424 -23.07 8.71 18.68
N VAL A 425 -22.52 8.28 19.82
CA VAL A 425 -23.32 7.64 20.89
C VAL A 425 -24.42 8.59 21.37
N ASP A 426 -25.67 8.10 21.44
CA ASP A 426 -26.85 8.84 21.91
C ASP A 426 -26.59 9.67 23.17
N MET A 427 -27.02 10.93 23.15
CA MET A 427 -26.93 11.85 24.28
C MET A 427 -28.31 12.37 24.67
N ALA A 428 -28.67 12.32 25.95
CA ALA A 428 -29.96 12.81 26.45
C ALA A 428 -30.07 14.36 26.50
N SER A 429 -29.05 15.08 26.03
CA SER A 429 -28.87 16.51 26.25
C SER A 429 -28.41 17.21 24.97
N LYS A 430 -29.29 18.04 24.41
CA LYS A 430 -28.97 18.90 23.26
C LYS A 430 -27.87 19.93 23.53
N ALA A 431 -27.64 20.26 24.80
CA ALA A 431 -26.51 21.09 25.20
C ALA A 431 -25.17 20.37 25.07
N ASP A 432 -25.17 19.04 25.07
CA ASP A 432 -23.98 18.18 24.99
C ASP A 432 -23.69 17.71 23.55
N GLU A 433 -24.74 17.39 22.79
CA GLU A 433 -24.70 17.29 21.31
C GLU A 433 -23.99 18.51 20.70
N ARG A 434 -24.42 19.72 21.07
CA ARG A 434 -23.85 20.98 20.57
C ARG A 434 -22.36 21.12 20.91
N LYS A 435 -21.90 20.71 22.09
CA LYS A 435 -20.47 20.72 22.46
C LYS A 435 -19.65 19.77 21.58
N VAL A 436 -20.17 18.58 21.28
CA VAL A 436 -19.52 17.60 20.39
C VAL A 436 -19.44 18.14 18.97
N ILE A 437 -20.54 18.69 18.45
CA ILE A 437 -20.64 19.30 17.12
C ILE A 437 -19.71 20.51 16.98
N GLU A 438 -19.68 21.42 17.97
CA GLU A 438 -18.74 22.54 18.02
C GLU A 438 -17.29 22.07 18.06
N ARG A 439 -16.98 21.03 18.86
CA ARG A 439 -15.62 20.47 18.94
C ARG A 439 -15.18 19.87 17.61
N LEU A 440 -16.04 19.11 16.95
CA LEU A 440 -15.79 18.53 15.63
C LEU A 440 -15.57 19.63 14.59
N LYS A 441 -16.42 20.67 14.57
CA LYS A 441 -16.29 21.86 13.70
C LYS A 441 -14.99 22.66 14.00
N GLN A 442 -14.51 22.70 15.24
CA GLN A 442 -13.21 23.32 15.60
C GLN A 442 -12.01 22.51 15.10
N GLU A 443 -12.06 21.18 15.20
CA GLU A 443 -10.97 20.28 14.79
C GLU A 443 -10.89 20.14 13.25
N LEU A 444 -12.03 20.04 12.56
CA LEU A 444 -12.10 20.01 11.08
C LEU A 444 -11.51 21.27 10.43
N ARG A 445 -11.60 22.44 11.07
CA ARG A 445 -10.98 23.69 10.56
C ARG A 445 -9.46 23.60 10.39
N LYS A 446 -8.79 22.65 11.04
CA LYS A 446 -7.34 22.40 10.93
C LYS A 446 -6.94 21.65 9.64
N ASP A 447 -7.87 20.91 9.02
CA ASP A 447 -7.62 20.29 7.72
C ASP A 447 -7.54 21.36 6.62
N ARG A 448 -6.76 21.11 5.56
CA ARG A 448 -6.69 21.93 4.35
C ARG A 448 -7.72 21.50 3.29
N VAL A 449 -8.27 20.29 3.38
CA VAL A 449 -9.49 19.89 2.66
C VAL A 449 -10.68 20.65 3.27
N PRO A 450 -11.54 21.33 2.49
CA PRO A 450 -12.78 21.89 3.01
C PRO A 450 -13.76 20.77 3.35
N ALA A 451 -14.44 20.88 4.49
CA ALA A 451 -15.54 20.00 4.87
C ALA A 451 -16.79 20.87 5.08
N ASP A 452 -17.83 20.58 4.29
CA ASP A 452 -19.16 21.15 4.47
C ASP A 452 -19.92 20.25 5.45
N PHE A 453 -20.62 20.84 6.42
CA PHE A 453 -21.23 20.11 7.54
C PHE A 453 -22.75 20.20 7.45
N ILE A 454 -23.42 19.05 7.34
CA ILE A 454 -24.87 18.92 7.40
C ILE A 454 -25.23 18.43 8.81
N ASP A 455 -26.28 19.02 9.39
CA ASP A 455 -26.72 18.81 10.77
C ASP A 455 -28.21 18.39 10.71
N ASP A 456 -28.59 17.26 11.31
CA ASP A 456 -29.93 16.67 11.10
C ASP A 456 -31.05 17.50 11.77
N GLU A 457 -30.70 18.46 12.64
CA GLU A 457 -31.64 19.51 13.12
C GLU A 457 -32.03 20.54 12.02
N THR A 458 -31.45 20.50 10.81
CA THR A 458 -31.62 21.55 9.78
C THR A 458 -32.33 21.12 8.50
N GLY A 459 -33.64 20.87 8.59
CA GLY A 459 -34.51 20.79 7.41
C GLY A 459 -35.98 21.16 7.70
N PRO A 460 -36.71 21.83 6.77
CA PRO A 460 -36.28 22.64 5.63
C PRO A 460 -36.63 24.13 5.84
N GLY A 461 -35.63 25.03 5.88
CA GLY A 461 -35.88 26.43 6.27
C GLY A 461 -34.74 27.42 6.01
N GLY A 462 -34.12 27.39 4.83
CA GLY A 462 -33.12 28.36 4.42
C GLY A 462 -32.87 28.32 2.90
N ASP A 463 -32.92 29.48 2.25
CA ASP A 463 -32.93 29.59 0.78
C ASP A 463 -31.62 29.16 0.11
N HIS A 464 -31.64 28.08 -0.67
CA HIS A 464 -30.69 27.80 -1.74
C HIS A 464 -31.42 27.49 -3.06
N PRO A 465 -30.88 27.96 -4.21
CA PRO A 465 -31.65 28.09 -5.45
C PRO A 465 -31.91 26.75 -6.16
N GLN A 466 -33.06 26.68 -6.83
CA GLN A 466 -33.49 25.52 -7.60
C GLN A 466 -32.54 25.21 -8.78
N ALA A 467 -32.14 23.95 -8.91
CA ALA A 467 -31.64 23.35 -10.14
C ALA A 467 -32.47 22.09 -10.40
N GLY A 468 -33.45 22.19 -11.30
CA GLY A 468 -34.58 21.26 -11.35
C GLY A 468 -34.35 19.95 -12.11
N GLY A 469 -35.34 19.04 -12.01
CA GLY A 469 -35.58 17.99 -13.01
C GLY A 469 -35.41 16.55 -12.52
N GLY A 470 -36.33 16.06 -11.69
CA GLY A 470 -36.49 14.63 -11.38
C GLY A 470 -37.95 14.31 -11.08
N VAL A 471 -38.61 13.54 -11.95
CA VAL A 471 -40.03 13.18 -11.82
C VAL A 471 -40.15 11.90 -10.97
N PRO A 472 -41.09 11.81 -10.00
CA PRO A 472 -41.30 10.57 -9.27
C PRO A 472 -41.92 9.47 -10.15
N LEU A 473 -41.37 8.26 -10.05
CA LEU A 473 -42.06 7.03 -10.45
C LEU A 473 -42.42 6.28 -9.17
N GLY A 474 -43.71 5.98 -9.00
CA GLY A 474 -44.28 5.54 -7.72
C GLY A 474 -44.31 4.03 -7.52
N ASP A 475 -44.86 3.64 -6.36
CA ASP A 475 -45.03 2.25 -5.95
C ASP A 475 -45.80 1.39 -6.97
N VAL A 476 -45.25 0.19 -7.21
CA VAL A 476 -46.02 -0.97 -7.67
C VAL A 476 -45.56 -2.17 -6.84
N GLY A 477 -46.47 -2.78 -6.08
CA GLY A 477 -46.19 -4.05 -5.38
C GLY A 477 -45.98 -5.22 -6.36
N VAL A 478 -45.73 -6.46 -5.90
CA VAL A 478 -46.07 -7.04 -4.59
C VAL A 478 -44.94 -8.01 -4.11
N PRO A 479 -45.13 -9.04 -3.26
CA PRO A 479 -44.33 -9.17 -2.04
C PRO A 479 -43.17 -10.17 -2.14
N GLY A 480 -42.17 -10.02 -1.25
CA GLY A 480 -41.05 -10.97 -1.17
C GLY A 480 -40.03 -10.67 -0.08
N GLY A 481 -40.48 -10.33 1.14
CA GLY A 481 -39.59 -9.91 2.21
C GLY A 481 -38.51 -10.93 2.58
N ARG A 482 -37.24 -10.56 2.39
CA ARG A 482 -36.12 -11.03 3.20
C ARG A 482 -35.50 -9.79 3.82
N GLY A 483 -35.42 -9.74 5.15
CA GLY A 483 -34.78 -8.63 5.84
C GLY A 483 -33.32 -8.50 5.42
N LEU A 484 -32.83 -7.28 5.31
CA LEU A 484 -31.40 -7.02 5.14
C LEU A 484 -30.68 -7.38 6.44
N VAL A 485 -30.20 -8.64 6.49
CA VAL A 485 -29.26 -9.10 7.52
C VAL A 485 -27.99 -8.22 7.40
N PRO A 486 -27.41 -7.75 8.52
CA PRO A 486 -26.21 -6.91 8.47
C PRO A 486 -25.09 -7.53 7.65
N GLU A 487 -24.32 -6.72 6.94
CA GLU A 487 -23.24 -7.20 6.08
C GLU A 487 -22.00 -7.57 6.93
N VAL A 488 -22.05 -8.77 7.50
CA VAL A 488 -20.95 -9.40 8.25
C VAL A 488 -19.68 -9.45 7.39
N GLU A 489 -18.51 -9.16 7.98
CA GLU A 489 -17.19 -9.23 7.33
C GLU A 489 -16.97 -10.58 6.63
N ARG A 490 -17.26 -10.62 5.32
CA ARG A 490 -17.42 -11.88 4.57
C ARG A 490 -16.12 -12.68 4.54
N LEU A 491 -16.19 -13.86 5.15
CA LEU A 491 -15.18 -14.89 5.05
C LEU A 491 -15.08 -15.38 3.59
N LEU A 492 -13.99 -15.04 2.90
CA LEU A 492 -13.63 -15.62 1.61
C LEU A 492 -13.27 -17.10 1.80
N LEU A 493 -14.18 -18.00 1.42
CA LEU A 493 -14.05 -19.43 1.67
C LEU A 493 -14.60 -20.26 0.50
N GLY A 494 -13.89 -21.33 0.17
CA GLY A 494 -14.42 -22.44 -0.60
C GLY A 494 -13.45 -23.59 -0.73
N CYS A 495 -13.48 -24.27 -1.89
CA CYS A 495 -12.79 -25.54 -2.10
C CYS A 495 -12.05 -25.57 -3.46
N HIS A 496 -11.13 -26.53 -3.59
CA HIS A 496 -10.67 -27.00 -4.89
C HIS A 496 -11.76 -27.84 -5.55
N LEU A 497 -12.20 -27.42 -6.74
CA LEU A 497 -13.27 -28.03 -7.53
C LEU A 497 -12.75 -28.66 -8.83
N SER A 498 -13.47 -29.68 -9.31
CA SER A 498 -13.11 -30.43 -10.51
C SER A 498 -13.72 -29.83 -11.78
N ILE A 499 -12.88 -29.53 -12.77
CA ILE A 499 -13.29 -29.10 -14.12
C ILE A 499 -13.90 -30.23 -14.98
N ALA A 500 -14.14 -31.42 -14.44
CA ALA A 500 -14.66 -32.57 -15.19
C ALA A 500 -16.06 -32.31 -15.82
N LYS A 501 -16.81 -31.31 -15.32
CA LYS A 501 -18.09 -30.84 -15.87
C LYS A 501 -17.95 -29.55 -16.72
N GLY A 502 -16.73 -29.22 -17.19
CA GLY A 502 -16.41 -27.94 -17.83
C GLY A 502 -16.31 -26.78 -16.82
N PHE A 503 -15.88 -25.60 -17.28
CA PHE A 503 -15.71 -24.45 -16.39
C PHE A 503 -17.05 -23.90 -15.88
N THR A 504 -18.12 -24.01 -16.66
CA THR A 504 -19.50 -23.67 -16.24
C THR A 504 -20.00 -24.60 -15.13
N GLY A 505 -19.62 -25.89 -15.17
CA GLY A 505 -19.93 -26.87 -14.14
C GLY A 505 -19.28 -26.55 -12.78
N VAL A 506 -18.08 -25.95 -12.79
CA VAL A 506 -17.43 -25.44 -11.56
C VAL A 506 -18.25 -24.31 -10.93
N ILE A 507 -18.77 -23.38 -11.73
CA ILE A 507 -19.57 -22.25 -11.21
C ILE A 507 -20.94 -22.73 -10.68
N ALA A 508 -21.55 -23.73 -11.32
CA ALA A 508 -22.75 -24.38 -10.79
C ALA A 508 -22.49 -25.07 -9.44
N GLU A 509 -21.35 -25.75 -9.30
CA GLU A 509 -20.94 -26.41 -8.06
C GLU A 509 -20.58 -25.40 -6.94
N ALA A 510 -19.92 -24.30 -7.29
CA ALA A 510 -19.63 -23.21 -6.35
C ALA A 510 -20.92 -22.60 -5.76
N ARG A 511 -21.95 -22.40 -6.59
CA ARG A 511 -23.29 -22.02 -6.13
C ARG A 511 -23.92 -23.07 -5.21
N ARG A 512 -23.81 -24.37 -5.55
CA ARG A 512 -24.35 -25.48 -4.72
C ARG A 512 -23.73 -25.51 -3.32
N LEU A 513 -22.43 -25.22 -3.21
CA LEU A 513 -21.69 -25.18 -1.94
C LEU A 513 -21.80 -23.83 -1.21
N GLY A 514 -22.33 -22.80 -1.86
CA GLY A 514 -22.44 -21.43 -1.34
C GLY A 514 -21.09 -20.77 -1.11
N ILE A 515 -20.11 -21.01 -1.98
CA ILE A 515 -18.71 -20.56 -1.81
C ILE A 515 -18.36 -19.39 -2.71
N ASN A 516 -17.56 -18.45 -2.19
CA ASN A 516 -17.12 -17.25 -2.89
C ASN A 516 -15.61 -17.25 -3.24
N ALA A 517 -14.84 -18.21 -2.72
CA ALA A 517 -13.48 -18.50 -3.16
C ALA A 517 -13.42 -19.89 -3.84
N VAL A 518 -12.79 -20.01 -5.00
CA VAL A 518 -12.72 -21.29 -5.74
C VAL A 518 -11.33 -21.55 -6.31
N GLN A 519 -10.81 -22.76 -6.09
CA GLN A 519 -9.61 -23.26 -6.77
C GLN A 519 -9.98 -24.27 -7.85
N ILE A 520 -9.25 -24.26 -8.97
CA ILE A 520 -9.35 -25.25 -10.05
C ILE A 520 -7.97 -25.65 -10.56
N PHE A 521 -7.86 -26.79 -11.24
CA PHE A 521 -6.82 -26.94 -12.27
C PHE A 521 -7.35 -26.32 -13.58
N SER A 522 -6.51 -25.70 -14.41
CA SER A 522 -6.96 -25.21 -15.73
C SER A 522 -7.06 -26.32 -16.79
N HIS A 523 -6.50 -27.50 -16.49
CA HIS A 523 -6.47 -28.70 -17.33
C HIS A 523 -6.42 -29.96 -16.45
N SER A 524 -6.16 -31.14 -17.04
CA SER A 524 -5.98 -32.37 -16.25
C SER A 524 -4.60 -32.39 -15.58
N ALA A 525 -4.57 -32.36 -14.24
CA ALA A 525 -3.37 -32.43 -13.39
C ALA A 525 -2.53 -33.72 -13.51
N ARG A 526 -2.89 -34.62 -14.44
CA ARG A 526 -2.16 -35.86 -14.77
C ARG A 526 -1.73 -35.89 -16.25
N SER A 527 -1.81 -34.78 -16.97
CA SER A 527 -1.52 -34.73 -18.41
C SER A 527 -0.82 -33.43 -18.81
N TRP A 528 0.35 -33.56 -19.43
CA TRP A 528 1.04 -32.46 -20.12
C TRP A 528 0.26 -31.91 -21.35
N LYS A 529 -0.81 -32.57 -21.81
CA LYS A 529 -1.58 -32.13 -22.97
C LYS A 529 -2.59 -31.06 -22.57
N LEU A 530 -2.15 -29.81 -22.64
CA LEU A 530 -2.99 -28.63 -22.54
C LEU A 530 -3.83 -28.50 -23.83
N ARG A 531 -5.12 -28.15 -23.69
CA ARG A 531 -6.04 -27.90 -24.81
C ARG A 531 -6.31 -26.40 -24.87
N THR A 532 -6.29 -25.81 -26.07
CA THR A 532 -6.72 -24.41 -26.29
C THR A 532 -8.08 -24.17 -25.65
N LEU A 533 -8.24 -23.04 -24.97
CA LEU A 533 -9.53 -22.64 -24.40
C LEU A 533 -10.45 -22.14 -25.51
N ASP A 534 -11.73 -22.51 -25.46
CA ASP A 534 -12.75 -21.94 -26.35
C ASP A 534 -13.11 -20.52 -25.89
N PRO A 535 -12.97 -19.47 -26.73
CA PRO A 535 -13.32 -18.10 -26.33
C PRO A 535 -14.79 -17.95 -25.90
N GLY A 536 -15.70 -18.76 -26.43
CA GLY A 536 -17.11 -18.80 -26.01
C GLY A 536 -17.30 -19.38 -24.61
N GLU A 537 -16.62 -20.47 -24.26
CA GLU A 537 -16.60 -21.03 -22.91
C GLU A 537 -15.95 -20.06 -21.92
N VAL A 538 -14.83 -19.43 -22.28
CA VAL A 538 -14.18 -18.39 -21.47
C VAL A 538 -15.11 -17.21 -21.18
N GLY A 539 -15.81 -16.71 -22.20
CA GLY A 539 -16.80 -15.63 -22.04
C GLY A 539 -17.92 -16.01 -21.07
N ARG A 540 -18.57 -17.15 -21.30
CA ARG A 540 -19.63 -17.69 -20.42
C ARG A 540 -19.15 -17.94 -18.99
N PHE A 541 -17.93 -18.45 -18.82
CA PHE A 541 -17.34 -18.68 -17.50
C PHE A 541 -17.14 -17.38 -16.72
N ARG A 542 -16.53 -16.36 -17.35
CA ARG A 542 -16.32 -15.02 -16.76
C ARG A 542 -17.66 -14.39 -16.33
N GLU A 543 -18.67 -14.45 -17.19
CA GLU A 543 -20.02 -13.95 -16.89
C GLU A 543 -20.71 -14.71 -15.75
N GLN A 544 -20.70 -16.04 -15.80
CA GLN A 544 -21.36 -16.88 -14.79
C GLN A 544 -20.70 -16.73 -13.41
N ARG A 545 -19.37 -16.57 -13.35
CA ARG A 545 -18.62 -16.33 -12.11
C ARG A 545 -19.13 -15.09 -11.36
N VAL A 546 -19.32 -13.98 -12.07
CA VAL A 546 -19.86 -12.73 -11.48
C VAL A 546 -21.26 -12.96 -10.93
N HIS A 547 -22.16 -13.52 -11.73
CA HIS A 547 -23.52 -13.86 -11.31
C HIS A 547 -23.60 -14.91 -10.18
N ALA A 548 -22.51 -15.60 -9.86
CA ALA A 548 -22.44 -16.61 -8.80
C ALA A 548 -21.89 -16.06 -7.47
N GLY A 549 -21.39 -14.82 -7.44
CA GLY A 549 -20.69 -14.29 -6.27
C GLY A 549 -19.34 -14.96 -6.00
N VAL A 550 -18.69 -15.51 -7.04
CA VAL A 550 -17.35 -16.11 -6.90
C VAL A 550 -16.30 -15.00 -7.01
N GLU A 551 -16.13 -14.31 -5.89
CA GLU A 551 -15.22 -13.19 -5.66
C GLU A 551 -13.76 -13.57 -5.98
N TYR A 552 -13.23 -14.60 -5.31
CA TYR A 552 -11.84 -15.06 -5.46
C TYR A 552 -11.73 -16.32 -6.32
N MET A 553 -10.71 -16.39 -7.18
CA MET A 553 -10.34 -17.61 -7.88
C MET A 553 -8.82 -17.74 -8.03
N VAL A 554 -8.35 -18.98 -8.03
CA VAL A 554 -6.94 -19.37 -8.23
C VAL A 554 -6.86 -20.64 -9.10
N VAL A 555 -5.81 -20.73 -9.94
CA VAL A 555 -5.44 -21.97 -10.66
C VAL A 555 -4.32 -22.66 -9.89
N HIS A 556 -4.53 -23.91 -9.47
CA HIS A 556 -3.44 -24.78 -9.04
C HIS A 556 -2.78 -25.41 -10.27
N THR A 557 -1.45 -25.38 -10.35
CA THR A 557 -0.71 -26.01 -11.47
C THR A 557 -0.77 -27.54 -11.40
N SER A 558 -0.67 -28.23 -12.54
CA SER A 558 -0.48 -29.69 -12.59
C SER A 558 0.65 -30.21 -11.69
N TYR A 559 0.41 -31.32 -10.96
CA TYR A 559 1.40 -32.00 -10.10
C TYR A 559 2.60 -32.60 -10.87
N LEU A 560 2.60 -32.53 -12.21
CA LEU A 560 3.70 -32.99 -13.05
C LEU A 560 4.85 -31.98 -13.15
N LEU A 561 4.64 -30.73 -12.77
CA LEU A 561 5.69 -29.69 -12.80
C LEU A 561 6.77 -29.98 -11.73
N ASN A 562 8.03 -29.83 -12.13
CA ASN A 562 9.18 -29.88 -11.25
C ASN A 562 10.16 -28.74 -11.59
N LEU A 563 9.93 -27.56 -11.02
CA LEU A 563 10.76 -26.36 -11.24
C LEU A 563 12.13 -26.46 -10.54
N ALA A 564 12.25 -27.36 -9.55
CA ALA A 564 13.51 -27.73 -8.89
C ALA A 564 14.26 -28.89 -9.59
N SER A 565 13.77 -29.39 -10.73
CA SER A 565 14.36 -30.55 -11.42
C SER A 565 15.84 -30.34 -11.78
N PRO A 566 16.74 -31.29 -11.48
CA PRO A 566 18.10 -31.27 -12.01
C PRO A 566 18.15 -31.73 -13.49
N ASP A 567 17.15 -32.48 -13.95
CA ASP A 567 16.98 -32.91 -15.35
C ASP A 567 16.42 -31.76 -16.19
N ASP A 568 17.15 -31.40 -17.27
CA ASP A 568 16.87 -30.24 -18.11
C ASP A 568 15.61 -30.38 -18.97
N GLU A 569 15.29 -31.59 -19.48
CA GLU A 569 14.10 -31.79 -20.31
C GLU A 569 12.83 -31.61 -19.48
N LEU A 570 12.78 -32.25 -18.30
CA LEU A 570 11.69 -32.09 -17.35
C LEU A 570 11.60 -30.65 -16.83
N TRP A 571 12.73 -29.97 -16.64
CA TRP A 571 12.78 -28.59 -16.16
C TRP A 571 12.21 -27.59 -17.20
N GLU A 572 12.71 -27.59 -18.44
CA GLU A 572 12.19 -26.71 -19.51
C GLU A 572 10.71 -27.04 -19.81
N ARG A 573 10.32 -28.31 -19.78
CA ARG A 573 8.92 -28.74 -19.92
C ARG A 573 8.03 -28.20 -18.79
N SER A 574 8.54 -28.17 -17.55
CA SER A 574 7.84 -27.61 -16.39
C SER A 574 7.68 -26.09 -16.51
N LEU A 575 8.74 -25.37 -16.91
CA LEU A 575 8.71 -23.93 -17.17
C LEU A 575 7.75 -23.58 -18.32
N SER A 576 7.77 -24.35 -19.40
CA SER A 576 6.84 -24.18 -20.53
C SER A 576 5.38 -24.38 -20.10
N SER A 577 5.10 -25.41 -19.29
CA SER A 577 3.77 -25.63 -18.73
C SER A 577 3.34 -24.53 -17.76
N LEU A 578 4.26 -23.94 -16.99
CA LEU A 578 3.98 -22.83 -16.08
C LEU A 578 3.62 -21.54 -16.83
N ARG A 579 4.32 -21.25 -17.94
CA ARG A 579 3.99 -20.12 -18.84
C ARG A 579 2.57 -20.26 -19.41
N GLU A 580 2.21 -21.46 -19.87
CA GLU A 580 0.86 -21.74 -20.35
C GLU A 580 -0.19 -21.65 -19.22
N GLU A 581 0.09 -22.06 -17.98
CA GLU A 581 -0.82 -21.86 -16.84
C GLU A 581 -1.08 -20.37 -16.54
N ILE A 582 -0.04 -19.52 -16.60
CA ILE A 582 -0.19 -18.05 -16.51
C ILE A 582 -1.07 -17.51 -17.65
N ARG A 583 -0.81 -17.97 -18.89
CA ARG A 583 -1.61 -17.60 -20.07
C ARG A 583 -3.10 -17.94 -19.89
N ARG A 584 -3.37 -19.14 -19.38
CA ARG A 584 -4.73 -19.67 -19.16
C ARG A 584 -5.46 -19.01 -18.01
N ALA A 585 -4.76 -18.68 -16.93
CA ALA A 585 -5.32 -17.90 -15.83
C ALA A 585 -5.77 -16.52 -16.35
N GLY A 586 -4.93 -15.84 -17.14
CA GLY A 586 -5.26 -14.60 -17.83
C GLY A 586 -6.46 -14.73 -18.77
N GLU A 587 -6.50 -15.74 -19.63
CA GLU A 587 -7.67 -16.05 -20.47
C GLU A 587 -8.94 -16.25 -19.62
N LEU A 588 -8.89 -17.04 -18.55
CA LEU A 588 -10.03 -17.27 -17.66
C LEU A 588 -10.42 -16.05 -16.79
N GLY A 589 -9.57 -15.02 -16.70
CA GLY A 589 -9.78 -13.88 -15.79
C GLY A 589 -9.52 -14.23 -14.32
N ILE A 590 -8.69 -15.25 -14.08
CA ILE A 590 -8.24 -15.71 -12.78
C ILE A 590 -6.92 -15.00 -12.46
N ARG A 591 -6.84 -14.34 -11.30
CA ARG A 591 -5.72 -13.44 -10.96
C ARG A 591 -4.53 -14.15 -10.33
N ASP A 592 -4.68 -15.41 -9.94
CA ASP A 592 -3.71 -16.13 -9.14
C ASP A 592 -3.45 -17.52 -9.72
N VAL A 593 -2.17 -17.89 -9.81
CA VAL A 593 -1.71 -19.26 -10.06
C VAL A 593 -0.92 -19.70 -8.83
N VAL A 594 -1.23 -20.85 -8.25
CA VAL A 594 -0.46 -21.47 -7.16
C VAL A 594 0.31 -22.69 -7.67
N THR A 595 1.57 -22.83 -7.25
CA THR A 595 2.45 -23.91 -7.71
C THR A 595 3.30 -24.50 -6.60
N HIS A 596 3.41 -25.82 -6.60
CA HIS A 596 4.44 -26.54 -5.86
C HIS A 596 5.78 -26.38 -6.60
N LEU A 597 6.89 -26.26 -5.86
CA LEU A 597 8.20 -26.03 -6.47
C LEU A 597 8.82 -27.29 -7.09
N GLY A 598 8.41 -28.46 -6.59
CA GLY A 598 8.93 -29.76 -7.00
C GLY A 598 10.08 -30.25 -6.12
N SER A 599 11.02 -30.98 -6.73
CA SER A 599 12.02 -31.78 -6.04
C SER A 599 13.36 -31.85 -6.78
N HIS A 600 14.45 -31.67 -6.03
CA HIS A 600 15.83 -31.65 -6.53
C HIS A 600 16.44 -33.03 -6.79
N LYS A 601 15.72 -34.14 -6.53
CA LYS A 601 16.14 -35.53 -6.81
C LYS A 601 17.60 -35.83 -6.42
N GLY A 602 17.94 -35.64 -5.15
CA GLY A 602 19.28 -35.84 -4.60
C GLY A 602 20.36 -34.79 -4.97
N ALA A 603 20.09 -33.85 -5.89
CA ALA A 603 21.08 -32.84 -6.31
C ALA A 603 21.39 -31.74 -5.25
N GLY A 604 20.62 -31.69 -4.16
CA GLY A 604 20.78 -30.75 -3.05
C GLY A 604 19.81 -29.56 -3.10
N PRO A 605 19.43 -29.00 -1.94
CA PRO A 605 18.44 -27.93 -1.86
C PRO A 605 18.90 -26.65 -2.55
N GLU A 606 20.16 -26.26 -2.45
CA GLU A 606 20.73 -25.08 -3.13
C GLU A 606 20.58 -25.15 -4.66
N VAL A 607 20.79 -26.34 -5.25
CA VAL A 607 20.61 -26.57 -6.69
C VAL A 607 19.13 -26.46 -7.06
N GLY A 608 18.23 -27.01 -6.25
CA GLY A 608 16.79 -26.90 -6.43
C GLY A 608 16.28 -25.45 -6.32
N ILE A 609 16.72 -24.72 -5.30
CA ILE A 609 16.46 -23.28 -5.09
C ILE A 609 16.92 -22.47 -6.32
N GLY A 610 18.15 -22.72 -6.80
CA GLY A 610 18.69 -22.07 -7.99
C GLY A 610 17.90 -22.38 -9.27
N ARG A 611 17.49 -23.64 -9.46
CA ARG A 611 16.64 -24.10 -10.58
C ARG A 611 15.26 -23.42 -10.55
N VAL A 612 14.61 -23.31 -9.39
CA VAL A 612 13.31 -22.62 -9.27
C VAL A 612 13.48 -21.13 -9.53
N ALA A 613 14.47 -20.48 -8.91
CA ALA A 613 14.71 -19.04 -9.09
C ALA A 613 15.01 -18.68 -10.57
N GLU A 614 15.75 -19.52 -11.29
CA GLU A 614 15.96 -19.36 -12.74
C GLU A 614 14.67 -19.54 -13.54
N ALA A 615 13.81 -20.51 -13.19
CA ALA A 615 12.52 -20.69 -13.83
C ALA A 615 11.63 -19.44 -13.62
N LEU A 616 11.67 -18.84 -12.42
CA LEU A 616 10.96 -17.59 -12.12
C LEU A 616 11.54 -16.36 -12.85
N ARG A 617 12.85 -16.29 -13.10
CA ARG A 617 13.44 -15.26 -13.98
C ARG A 617 12.96 -15.43 -15.42
N ARG A 618 13.10 -16.63 -15.99
CA ARG A 618 12.65 -16.93 -17.35
C ARG A 618 11.13 -16.87 -17.54
N LEU A 619 10.35 -16.96 -16.47
CA LEU A 619 8.93 -16.66 -16.50
C LEU A 619 8.70 -15.15 -16.61
N GLN A 620 9.42 -14.33 -15.85
CA GLN A 620 9.31 -12.87 -15.95
C GLN A 620 9.62 -12.35 -17.37
N ASP A 621 10.61 -12.93 -18.03
CA ASP A 621 10.99 -12.59 -19.41
C ASP A 621 10.00 -13.11 -20.48
N SER A 622 8.94 -13.86 -20.10
CA SER A 622 8.07 -14.53 -21.07
C SER A 622 6.96 -13.62 -21.64
N PRO A 623 6.49 -13.87 -22.87
CA PRO A 623 5.37 -13.11 -23.45
C PRO A 623 4.07 -13.25 -22.64
N GLU A 624 3.80 -14.43 -22.08
CA GLU A 624 2.59 -14.72 -21.31
C GLU A 624 2.55 -13.90 -20.02
N TRP A 625 3.70 -13.79 -19.33
CA TRP A 625 3.83 -12.96 -18.12
C TRP A 625 3.65 -11.47 -18.41
N HIS A 626 4.18 -10.98 -19.54
CA HIS A 626 4.02 -9.59 -19.97
C HIS A 626 2.60 -9.27 -20.44
N HIS A 627 1.91 -10.21 -21.09
CA HIS A 627 0.58 -10.01 -21.67
C HIS A 627 -0.52 -9.93 -20.60
N TYR A 628 -0.38 -10.68 -19.49
CA TYR A 628 -1.33 -10.70 -18.38
C TYR A 628 -0.71 -10.13 -17.10
N PRO A 629 -0.48 -8.81 -17.00
CA PRO A 629 0.20 -8.16 -15.88
C PRO A 629 -0.53 -8.30 -14.54
N GLU A 630 -1.82 -8.64 -14.55
CA GLU A 630 -2.66 -8.85 -13.37
C GLU A 630 -2.52 -10.25 -12.75
N VAL A 631 -1.96 -11.24 -13.47
CA VAL A 631 -1.84 -12.62 -12.97
C VAL A 631 -0.62 -12.75 -12.07
N ARG A 632 -0.81 -13.17 -10.83
CA ARG A 632 0.25 -13.39 -9.83
C ARG A 632 0.60 -14.87 -9.74
N LEU A 633 1.81 -15.17 -9.31
CA LEU A 633 2.26 -16.53 -9.02
C LEU A 633 2.53 -16.68 -7.51
N LEU A 634 1.92 -17.68 -6.91
CA LEU A 634 2.02 -18.01 -5.50
C LEU A 634 2.87 -19.28 -5.38
N LEU A 635 3.95 -19.18 -4.61
CA LEU A 635 4.79 -20.32 -4.25
C LEU A 635 4.18 -21.00 -3.02
N GLU A 636 3.88 -22.28 -3.11
CA GLU A 636 3.30 -23.02 -1.99
C GLU A 636 4.36 -23.65 -1.10
N ILE A 637 4.20 -23.51 0.22
CA ILE A 637 5.01 -24.24 1.19
C ILE A 637 4.70 -25.74 1.10
N THR A 638 5.73 -26.58 1.10
CA THR A 638 5.62 -28.03 0.94
C THR A 638 5.85 -28.77 2.26
N ALA A 639 5.34 -29.99 2.37
CA ALA A 639 5.49 -30.82 3.57
C ALA A 639 6.92 -31.33 3.83
N GLY A 640 7.93 -31.04 3.00
CA GLY A 640 9.29 -31.58 3.16
C GLY A 640 9.42 -33.09 2.90
N SER A 641 8.57 -33.65 2.03
CA SER A 641 8.52 -35.07 1.73
C SER A 641 9.64 -35.50 0.77
N GLY A 642 10.79 -35.88 1.35
CA GLY A 642 11.97 -36.31 0.61
C GLY A 642 12.78 -35.12 0.09
N ASP A 643 13.13 -35.15 -1.19
CA ASP A 643 13.97 -34.14 -1.85
C ASP A 643 13.16 -32.89 -2.31
N THR A 644 12.17 -32.42 -1.55
CA THR A 644 11.30 -31.28 -1.96
C THR A 644 11.84 -29.93 -1.53
N VAL A 645 11.67 -28.92 -2.38
CA VAL A 645 12.12 -27.52 -2.13
C VAL A 645 10.92 -26.66 -1.72
N GLY A 646 11.15 -25.66 -0.87
CA GLY A 646 10.09 -24.83 -0.30
C GLY A 646 9.48 -25.47 0.94
N THR A 647 10.30 -26.19 1.73
CA THR A 647 9.90 -26.75 3.03
C THR A 647 9.91 -25.67 4.10
N ASP A 648 10.93 -24.80 4.07
CA ASP A 648 11.09 -23.72 5.02
C ASP A 648 10.82 -22.34 4.38
N PHE A 649 10.39 -21.36 5.18
CA PHE A 649 10.18 -19.99 4.69
C PHE A 649 11.46 -19.29 4.19
N TRP A 650 12.65 -19.68 4.67
CA TRP A 650 13.90 -19.13 4.17
C TRP A 650 14.20 -19.60 2.74
N GLU A 651 13.83 -20.84 2.36
CA GLU A 651 13.98 -21.33 0.98
C GLU A 651 13.07 -20.53 0.03
N LEU A 652 11.81 -20.31 0.44
CA LEU A 652 10.84 -19.50 -0.29
C LEU A 652 11.29 -18.03 -0.42
N GLY A 653 11.84 -17.46 0.66
CA GLY A 653 12.41 -16.12 0.69
C GLY A 653 13.62 -15.97 -0.24
N GLU A 654 14.53 -16.95 -0.23
CA GLU A 654 15.73 -16.96 -1.07
C GLU A 654 15.40 -17.18 -2.55
N ILE A 655 14.40 -18.02 -2.88
CA ILE A 655 13.88 -18.16 -4.24
C ILE A 655 13.32 -16.83 -4.74
N ILE A 656 12.53 -16.12 -3.93
CA ILE A 656 11.98 -14.81 -4.28
C ILE A 656 13.10 -13.75 -4.38
N GLN A 657 14.11 -13.80 -3.51
CA GLN A 657 15.32 -12.96 -3.54
C GLN A 657 16.10 -13.14 -4.86
N LEU A 658 16.47 -14.37 -5.20
CA LEU A 658 17.22 -14.74 -6.41
C LEU A 658 16.42 -14.52 -7.70
N ALA A 659 15.08 -14.59 -7.63
CA ALA A 659 14.19 -14.23 -8.73
C ALA A 659 13.92 -12.72 -8.87
N GLY A 660 14.63 -11.86 -8.13
CA GLY A 660 14.58 -10.40 -8.27
C GLY A 660 13.48 -9.70 -7.44
N LYS A 661 12.88 -10.38 -6.46
CA LYS A 661 11.81 -9.90 -5.57
C LYS A 661 10.57 -9.32 -6.27
N HIS A 662 10.25 -9.83 -7.46
CA HIS A 662 9.16 -9.32 -8.29
C HIS A 662 7.83 -9.15 -7.51
N PRO A 663 7.07 -8.04 -7.66
CA PRO A 663 5.87 -7.77 -6.88
C PRO A 663 4.66 -8.67 -7.22
N ARG A 664 4.79 -9.55 -8.22
CA ARG A 664 3.79 -10.59 -8.59
C ARG A 664 4.11 -11.98 -8.03
N PHE A 665 5.19 -12.13 -7.25
CA PHE A 665 5.50 -13.36 -6.51
C PHE A 665 5.02 -13.26 -5.07
N GLY A 666 4.12 -14.17 -4.70
CA GLY A 666 3.58 -14.32 -3.35
C GLY A 666 3.68 -15.75 -2.84
N ILE A 667 3.00 -16.02 -1.73
CA ILE A 667 3.02 -17.29 -1.01
C ILE A 667 1.59 -17.81 -0.85
N CYS A 668 1.42 -19.13 -1.03
CA CYS A 668 0.33 -19.89 -0.42
C CYS A 668 0.82 -20.58 0.85
N LEU A 669 0.12 -20.37 1.96
CA LEU A 669 0.35 -21.10 3.21
C LEU A 669 -0.64 -22.26 3.29
N ASP A 670 -0.22 -23.47 2.90
CA ASP A 670 -0.97 -24.66 3.29
C ASP A 670 -0.70 -25.04 4.75
N THR A 671 -1.78 -25.30 5.48
CA THR A 671 -1.71 -25.58 6.92
C THR A 671 -1.34 -27.03 7.23
N CYS A 672 -1.60 -27.99 6.35
CA CYS A 672 -1.12 -29.37 6.51
C CYS A 672 0.39 -29.46 6.24
N HIS A 673 0.87 -28.89 5.13
CA HIS A 673 2.26 -28.80 4.72
C HIS A 673 3.11 -28.10 5.78
N ALA A 674 2.71 -26.91 6.25
CA ALA A 674 3.44 -26.20 7.30
C ALA A 674 3.53 -27.04 8.59
N PHE A 675 2.43 -27.66 9.03
CA PHE A 675 2.40 -28.54 10.20
C PHE A 675 3.25 -29.82 10.03
N ALA A 676 3.31 -30.38 8.81
CA ALA A 676 4.10 -31.56 8.47
C ALA A 676 5.60 -31.25 8.31
N ALA A 677 5.96 -30.05 7.81
CA ALA A 677 7.33 -29.56 7.71
C ALA A 677 7.95 -29.32 9.10
N GLY A 678 7.17 -28.75 10.03
CA GLY A 678 7.57 -28.52 11.42
C GLY A 678 7.10 -27.21 12.05
N TYR A 679 6.21 -26.45 11.39
CA TYR A 679 5.70 -25.17 11.90
C TYR A 679 4.54 -25.36 12.89
N PRO A 680 4.68 -24.94 14.17
CA PRO A 680 3.72 -25.28 15.23
C PRO A 680 2.40 -24.48 15.21
N ILE A 681 1.86 -24.19 14.03
CA ILE A 681 0.63 -23.41 13.79
C ILE A 681 -0.62 -23.95 14.48
N HIS A 682 -0.62 -25.24 14.83
CA HIS A 682 -1.70 -25.86 15.60
C HIS A 682 -1.78 -25.29 17.03
N THR A 683 -0.71 -24.71 17.57
CA THR A 683 -0.66 -24.13 18.92
C THR A 683 -0.90 -22.61 18.93
N PRO A 684 -1.38 -22.01 20.04
CA PRO A 684 -1.54 -20.55 20.14
C PRO A 684 -0.23 -19.75 20.11
N GLY A 685 0.89 -20.33 20.54
CA GLY A 685 2.23 -19.73 20.45
C GLY A 685 2.80 -19.87 19.05
N GLY A 686 2.92 -21.12 18.60
CA GLY A 686 3.50 -21.49 17.33
C GLY A 686 2.87 -20.86 16.10
N LEU A 687 1.57 -20.57 16.09
CA LEU A 687 0.96 -19.78 15.00
C LEU A 687 1.55 -18.37 14.91
N ARG A 688 1.85 -17.73 16.03
CA ARG A 688 2.49 -16.39 16.03
C ARG A 688 3.95 -16.48 15.63
N GLU A 689 4.67 -17.48 16.14
CA GLU A 689 6.08 -17.73 15.80
C GLU A 689 6.24 -18.01 14.29
N THR A 690 5.39 -18.88 13.72
CA THR A 690 5.34 -19.18 12.28
C THR A 690 5.10 -17.91 11.44
N LEU A 691 4.15 -17.05 11.83
CA LEU A 691 3.86 -15.83 11.08
C LEU A 691 4.91 -14.73 11.29
N GLN A 692 5.63 -14.73 12.43
CA GLN A 692 6.81 -13.89 12.65
C GLN A 692 8.02 -14.35 11.84
N GLU A 693 8.11 -15.64 11.53
CA GLU A 693 9.14 -16.22 10.66
C GLU A 693 8.86 -15.91 9.19
N LEU A 694 7.61 -16.09 8.73
CA LEU A 694 7.17 -15.70 7.39
C LEU A 694 7.38 -14.19 7.15
N GLU A 695 7.02 -13.33 8.12
CA GLU A 695 7.32 -11.88 8.10
C GLU A 695 8.82 -11.57 7.97
N ARG A 696 9.68 -12.39 8.61
CA ARG A 696 11.13 -12.17 8.68
C ARG A 696 11.86 -12.59 7.40
N GLU A 697 11.49 -13.75 6.84
CA GLU A 697 12.15 -14.34 5.67
C GLU A 697 11.56 -13.85 4.34
N ILE A 698 10.26 -13.53 4.30
CA ILE A 698 9.52 -13.25 3.05
C ILE A 698 8.78 -11.91 3.09
N GLY A 699 8.15 -11.60 4.23
CA GLY A 699 7.21 -10.48 4.40
C GLY A 699 5.75 -10.92 4.27
N LEU A 700 4.91 -10.60 5.26
CA LEU A 700 3.48 -10.99 5.26
C LEU A 700 2.68 -10.31 4.15
N GLU A 701 3.17 -9.22 3.53
CA GLU A 701 2.50 -8.57 2.39
C GLU A 701 2.49 -9.45 1.13
N ARG A 702 3.25 -10.56 1.12
CA ARG A 702 3.30 -11.57 0.06
C ARG A 702 2.43 -12.79 0.33
N LEU A 703 1.89 -12.96 1.53
CA LEU A 703 0.96 -14.05 1.83
C LEU A 703 -0.43 -13.70 1.30
N TRP A 704 -0.89 -14.42 0.27
CA TRP A 704 -2.12 -14.08 -0.46
C TRP A 704 -3.20 -15.16 -0.46
N LEU A 705 -2.87 -16.37 0.00
CA LEU A 705 -3.77 -17.53 0.01
C LEU A 705 -3.44 -18.44 1.20
N VAL A 706 -4.47 -19.04 1.78
CA VAL A 706 -4.33 -20.11 2.78
C VAL A 706 -5.05 -21.36 2.26
N HIS A 707 -4.31 -22.43 2.01
CA HIS A 707 -4.90 -23.76 1.88
C HIS A 707 -5.16 -24.28 3.30
N LEU A 708 -6.44 -24.52 3.62
CA LEU A 708 -6.92 -24.77 4.96
C LEU A 708 -7.16 -26.28 5.12
N ASN A 709 -6.08 -27.03 5.30
CA ASN A 709 -6.13 -28.49 5.40
C ASN A 709 -5.66 -28.97 6.80
N ASP A 710 -6.29 -30.02 7.33
CA ASP A 710 -5.81 -30.74 8.51
C ASP A 710 -4.85 -31.86 8.08
N SER A 711 -3.94 -32.30 8.95
CA SER A 711 -2.95 -33.32 8.61
C SER A 711 -3.37 -34.70 9.09
N ALA A 712 -3.34 -35.68 8.19
CA ALA A 712 -3.57 -37.09 8.50
C ALA A 712 -2.38 -37.78 9.18
N TYR A 713 -1.27 -37.05 9.42
CA TYR A 713 -0.08 -37.52 10.11
C TYR A 713 0.30 -36.58 11.27
N PRO A 714 1.13 -37.01 12.23
CA PRO A 714 1.59 -36.15 13.32
C PRO A 714 2.38 -34.92 12.89
N PHE A 715 2.57 -33.99 13.83
CA PHE A 715 3.41 -32.82 13.69
C PHE A 715 4.86 -33.17 13.28
N ALA A 716 5.46 -32.37 12.40
CA ALA A 716 6.82 -32.56 11.87
C ALA A 716 7.07 -33.94 11.19
N SER A 717 6.01 -34.62 10.74
CA SER A 717 6.10 -35.96 10.12
C SER A 717 6.68 -36.00 8.71
N ARG A 718 6.88 -34.83 8.08
CA ARG A 718 7.35 -34.65 6.69
C ARG A 718 6.54 -35.43 5.64
N ARG A 719 5.23 -35.50 5.82
CA ARG A 719 4.29 -36.21 4.93
C ARG A 719 3.11 -35.33 4.56
N ASP A 720 2.99 -35.01 3.29
CA ASP A 720 1.72 -34.58 2.70
C ASP A 720 0.69 -35.73 2.81
N ARG A 721 -0.42 -35.46 3.52
CA ARG A 721 -1.71 -36.13 3.36
C ARG A 721 -2.80 -35.35 4.11
N HIS A 722 -3.73 -34.78 3.37
CA HIS A 722 -4.85 -34.02 3.96
C HIS A 722 -5.86 -34.90 4.70
N ALA A 723 -6.42 -34.34 5.77
CA ALA A 723 -7.55 -34.85 6.54
C ALA A 723 -8.68 -33.80 6.57
N HIS A 724 -9.88 -34.21 6.96
CA HIS A 724 -11.00 -33.29 7.18
C HIS A 724 -10.74 -32.40 8.40
N ILE A 725 -11.31 -31.19 8.40
CA ILE A 725 -11.11 -30.14 9.40
C ILE A 725 -11.40 -30.65 10.81
N GLY A 726 -10.39 -30.56 11.68
CA GLY A 726 -10.48 -30.97 13.08
C GLY A 726 -10.56 -32.49 13.31
N ARG A 727 -10.37 -33.31 12.26
CA ARG A 727 -10.28 -34.78 12.34
C ARG A 727 -8.87 -35.32 12.09
N GLY A 728 -7.91 -34.45 11.80
CA GLY A 728 -6.48 -34.77 11.75
C GLY A 728 -5.76 -34.41 13.05
N HIS A 729 -4.43 -34.33 13.00
CA HIS A 729 -3.58 -34.09 14.16
C HIS A 729 -3.48 -32.62 14.59
N MET A 730 -4.00 -31.65 13.81
CA MET A 730 -3.99 -30.24 14.23
C MET A 730 -5.12 -29.92 15.21
N GLY A 731 -6.26 -30.60 15.06
CA GLY A 731 -7.43 -30.48 15.93
C GLY A 731 -8.23 -29.18 15.74
N LEU A 732 -9.54 -29.25 16.00
CA LEU A 732 -10.49 -28.16 15.73
C LEU A 732 -10.11 -26.77 16.30
N PRO A 733 -9.48 -26.64 17.50
CA PRO A 733 -9.06 -25.34 18.01
C PRO A 733 -7.99 -24.63 17.15
N ALA A 734 -7.19 -25.36 16.37
CA ALA A 734 -6.19 -24.76 15.46
C ALA A 734 -6.88 -23.95 14.37
N PHE A 735 -7.82 -24.56 13.65
CA PHE A 735 -8.64 -23.90 12.63
C PHE A 735 -9.38 -22.69 13.21
N ARG A 736 -9.93 -22.81 14.43
CA ARG A 736 -10.59 -21.68 15.11
C ARG A 736 -9.64 -20.50 15.39
N ARG A 737 -8.35 -20.74 15.60
CA ARG A 737 -7.35 -19.65 15.67
C ARG A 737 -7.06 -19.08 14.30
N ILE A 738 -6.77 -19.95 13.31
CA ILE A 738 -6.34 -19.57 11.97
C ILE A 738 -7.38 -18.69 11.27
N VAL A 739 -8.65 -19.13 11.18
CA VAL A 739 -9.72 -18.41 10.45
C VAL A 739 -10.23 -17.13 11.13
N ASN A 740 -9.75 -16.86 12.35
CA ASN A 740 -10.02 -15.63 13.10
C ASN A 740 -8.73 -14.81 13.37
N HIS A 741 -7.56 -15.25 12.88
CA HIS A 741 -6.30 -14.59 13.17
C HIS A 741 -6.23 -13.26 12.42
N ARG A 742 -5.91 -12.14 13.10
CA ARG A 742 -5.96 -10.78 12.52
C ARG A 742 -5.06 -10.57 11.28
N LEU A 743 -4.13 -11.48 11.00
CA LEU A 743 -3.24 -11.41 9.82
C LEU A 743 -3.63 -12.40 8.72
N LEU A 744 -4.68 -13.21 8.95
CA LEU A 744 -5.16 -14.26 8.02
C LEU A 744 -6.67 -14.16 7.75
N ARG A 745 -7.47 -13.55 8.63
CA ARG A 745 -8.95 -13.58 8.60
C ARG A 745 -9.57 -12.97 7.34
N ASP A 746 -8.82 -12.16 6.61
CA ASP A 746 -9.27 -11.45 5.40
C ASP A 746 -8.61 -12.01 4.12
N LEU A 747 -7.82 -13.09 4.26
CA LEU A 747 -7.30 -13.86 3.13
C LEU A 747 -8.34 -14.87 2.62
N PRO A 748 -8.25 -15.32 1.35
CA PRO A 748 -9.02 -16.45 0.86
C PRO A 748 -8.55 -17.75 1.54
N PHE A 749 -9.53 -18.54 2.00
CA PHE A 749 -9.33 -19.90 2.49
C PHE A 749 -9.86 -20.91 1.46
N ILE A 750 -9.00 -21.85 1.04
CA ILE A 750 -9.36 -22.92 0.12
C ILE A 750 -9.21 -24.28 0.82
N LEU A 751 -10.24 -25.11 0.75
CA LEU A 751 -10.26 -26.48 1.24
C LEU A 751 -9.85 -27.47 0.14
N GLU A 752 -8.85 -28.29 0.42
CA GLU A 752 -8.40 -29.42 -0.40
C GLU A 752 -8.55 -30.74 0.38
N THR A 753 -9.46 -30.73 1.36
CA THR A 753 -9.76 -31.89 2.20
C THR A 753 -10.29 -33.07 1.36
N PRO A 754 -10.15 -34.32 1.83
CA PRO A 754 -10.58 -35.50 1.08
C PRO A 754 -12.02 -35.41 0.58
N LYS A 755 -12.23 -35.80 -0.69
CA LYS A 755 -13.54 -35.76 -1.36
C LYS A 755 -14.31 -37.08 -1.15
N GLY A 756 -15.64 -37.01 -1.16
CA GLY A 756 -16.53 -38.14 -0.93
C GLY A 756 -17.61 -37.80 0.09
N GLU A 757 -18.03 -38.78 0.89
CA GLU A 757 -18.96 -38.57 1.99
C GLU A 757 -18.26 -38.52 3.36
N LEU A 758 -18.77 -37.65 4.24
CA LEU A 758 -18.39 -37.55 5.64
C LEU A 758 -19.67 -37.59 6.49
N ALA A 759 -19.88 -38.71 7.20
CA ALA A 759 -21.09 -38.96 8.00
C ALA A 759 -22.41 -38.87 7.18
N GLY A 760 -22.46 -39.51 6.01
CA GLY A 760 -23.66 -39.58 5.16
C GLY A 760 -24.04 -38.28 4.47
N ARG A 761 -23.10 -37.32 4.38
CA ARG A 761 -23.25 -36.03 3.70
C ARG A 761 -22.01 -35.75 2.87
N ASP A 762 -22.15 -34.91 1.85
CA ASP A 762 -21.03 -34.37 1.06
C ASP A 762 -19.92 -33.81 1.97
N ALA A 763 -18.70 -34.32 1.82
CA ALA A 763 -17.57 -33.95 2.65
C ALA A 763 -17.16 -32.48 2.49
N ASP A 764 -17.28 -31.87 1.30
CA ASP A 764 -17.00 -30.45 1.12
C ASP A 764 -18.01 -29.62 1.92
N VAL A 765 -19.30 -29.95 1.85
CA VAL A 765 -20.37 -29.27 2.61
C VAL A 765 -20.10 -29.34 4.12
N VAL A 766 -19.77 -30.51 4.66
CA VAL A 766 -19.51 -30.69 6.10
C VAL A 766 -18.29 -29.90 6.57
N ASN A 767 -17.21 -29.85 5.76
CA ASN A 767 -16.02 -29.06 6.10
C ASN A 767 -16.28 -27.54 5.98
N LEU A 768 -17.04 -27.10 4.97
CA LEU A 768 -17.44 -25.70 4.81
C LEU A 768 -18.34 -25.19 5.95
N GLU A 769 -19.36 -25.96 6.33
CA GLU A 769 -20.22 -25.64 7.48
C GLU A 769 -19.41 -25.55 8.78
N LEU A 770 -18.49 -26.50 9.00
CA LEU A 770 -17.63 -26.50 10.16
C LEU A 770 -16.74 -25.25 10.18
N VAL A 771 -16.03 -24.93 9.09
CA VAL A 771 -15.17 -23.73 9.00
C VAL A 771 -15.98 -22.44 9.21
N ARG A 772 -17.17 -22.32 8.61
CA ARG A 772 -18.09 -21.19 8.84
C ARG A 772 -18.45 -21.07 10.33
N SER A 773 -18.77 -22.17 11.03
CA SER A 773 -19.07 -22.16 12.47
C SER A 773 -17.88 -21.85 13.39
N LEU A 774 -16.65 -21.92 12.89
CA LEU A 774 -15.44 -21.55 13.64
C LEU A 774 -15.15 -20.05 13.58
N ARG A 775 -15.58 -19.36 12.51
CA ARG A 775 -15.55 -17.89 12.43
C ARG A 775 -16.30 -17.30 13.63
N LYS A 776 -15.85 -16.14 14.07
CA LYS A 776 -16.60 -15.25 14.94
C LYS A 776 -17.01 -14.04 14.12
N ASP A 777 -18.26 -13.63 14.32
CA ASP A 777 -18.75 -12.30 13.97
C ASP A 777 -17.88 -11.23 14.64
#